data_AF-A0AA36JDH7-F1
#
_entry.id   AF-A0AA36JDH7-F1
#
_cell.length_a   1.000
_cell.length_b   1.000
_cell.length_c   1.000
_cell.angle_alpha   90.00
_cell.angle_beta   90.00
_cell.angle_gamma   90.00
#
_symmetry.space_group_name_H-M   'P 1'
#
loop_
_entity.id
_entity.type
_entity.pdbx_description
1 polymer ?
#
loop_
_entity_poly.entity_id
_entity_poly.type
_entity_poly.pdbx_seq_one_letter_code
_entity_poly.pdbx_strand_id
1 'polypeptide(L)'
;MAILLERLTAAFRDDPAIDEYALVPCASPNLFGDEGEEDLGCIAAQHKLAISIEGALLVYLHGFRAMQHALAAIGAEPTDRASIQLADESSRAVLLCNADCAGAWRCREKLLPHLDLAAELLFSAMLLRTNHKSGETWAHRRLLLSRALQAAPQLLSEELSLVEELAKRYDHHYYAWNHWAWLDRQAACASEVLKLDFPKLAFATPSHYGLFHHRLVRLQQQLASADPSANVEHTALEALLPVEVVPAFSEEWNLAAKLLGTFAHLEAPWAFRAQLFALLLEQAASSSHVASLWHSEVDRAQQLQRSEPAAARWALRFQVHILQELSFFLADQDAAPLRDEARTHLEELKAGKDLAAKTGAQSAGYAKKDAARCAKRWPPTPAQDPKFEVVRIGNSYYRKLVVDENLKFKCEENRRYFEEDEAEEEGELDEQLLYEGDEWVFRMEMPAIFHKFIVGSRARNKQKLEMESGCRIVVPKREELEDCVYLRARQKQQIYSCKALIELLCEKEEAKLEYTHFISVPLAHDDKFRQLVDQFREDVVLQRFAGIDASIFMPSRRMHFTLCMLKLHSHAQVDEMKEALKDLSARLAASSDYGRPVLAHMKGLHIMTDDPTSVGVVFTTDRSSALQNRMNALSDNMFQLFQARNLVSSQSLMSQRLLSSDGQHAEVKLHATLMNTKYARSRFEERSERETFDASVLMERFGQAGGALSSRAKKAEAPSHGFSEGLVIDSDTVCASKDEVPASALAELNRGCGARRYGKVKQIVGGTLSEETDAPVTNFAASQPSSYFAELYKKDGLAGGHAIMLGATPENRATALEAVKAYPGGLQVGGGVTVDNALEYLEAGASHVIVTSYVFFDGKAGVMG
;
A
#
# COMPACT_ATOMS: atom_id res chain seq x y z
N MET A 1 -19.19 -32.10 -4.98
CA MET A 1 -17.86 -31.52 -5.27
C MET A 1 -17.36 -31.89 -6.67
N ALA A 2 -17.10 -33.18 -6.97
CA ALA A 2 -16.84 -33.62 -8.36
C ALA A 2 -17.98 -33.21 -9.31
N ILE A 3 -19.22 -33.33 -8.84
CA ILE A 3 -20.44 -32.91 -9.54
C ILE A 3 -20.46 -31.40 -9.87
N LEU A 4 -19.92 -30.54 -9.01
CA LEU A 4 -19.90 -29.08 -9.24
C LEU A 4 -18.81 -28.68 -10.23
N LEU A 5 -17.63 -29.30 -10.15
CA LEU A 5 -16.59 -29.15 -11.17
C LEU A 5 -17.11 -29.62 -12.54
N GLU A 6 -17.78 -30.78 -12.58
CA GLU A 6 -18.40 -31.33 -13.79
C GLU A 6 -19.50 -30.42 -14.36
N ARG A 7 -20.33 -29.80 -13.50
CA ARG A 7 -21.34 -28.82 -13.93
C ARG A 7 -20.73 -27.52 -14.46
N LEU A 8 -19.67 -27.01 -13.84
CA LEU A 8 -18.94 -25.85 -14.38
C LEU A 8 -18.32 -26.18 -15.73
N THR A 9 -17.72 -27.36 -15.87
CA THR A 9 -17.23 -27.86 -17.16
C THR A 9 -18.36 -27.97 -18.18
N ALA A 10 -19.52 -28.51 -17.77
CA ALA A 10 -20.70 -28.62 -18.63
C ALA A 10 -21.21 -27.25 -19.08
N ALA A 11 -21.24 -26.24 -18.20
CA ALA A 11 -21.67 -24.89 -18.56
C ALA A 11 -20.86 -24.30 -19.72
N PHE A 12 -19.53 -24.39 -19.71
CA PHE A 12 -18.68 -23.90 -20.81
C PHE A 12 -18.74 -24.76 -22.08
N ARG A 13 -19.07 -26.04 -21.94
CA ARG A 13 -19.26 -26.94 -23.09
C ARG A 13 -20.60 -26.69 -23.77
N ASP A 14 -21.65 -26.49 -22.98
CA ASP A 14 -23.02 -26.36 -23.45
C ASP A 14 -23.31 -24.92 -23.92
N ASP A 15 -22.67 -23.91 -23.30
CA ASP A 15 -22.66 -22.50 -23.73
C ASP A 15 -21.21 -21.97 -23.85
N PRO A 16 -20.55 -22.11 -25.02
CA PRO A 16 -19.20 -21.60 -25.21
C PRO A 16 -19.14 -20.07 -25.33
N ALA A 17 -20.29 -19.39 -25.41
CA ALA A 17 -20.38 -17.94 -25.58
C ALA A 17 -20.52 -17.18 -24.27
N ILE A 18 -20.36 -17.84 -23.11
CA ILE A 18 -20.40 -17.20 -21.80
C ILE A 18 -19.41 -16.02 -21.76
N ASP A 19 -19.94 -14.82 -21.56
CA ASP A 19 -19.18 -13.56 -21.68
C ASP A 19 -18.99 -12.84 -20.34
N GLU A 20 -19.79 -13.17 -19.33
CA GLU A 20 -19.75 -12.60 -17.98
C GLU A 20 -20.03 -13.67 -16.92
N TYR A 21 -19.39 -13.55 -15.76
CA TYR A 21 -19.69 -14.40 -14.61
C TYR A 21 -19.79 -13.58 -13.32
N ALA A 22 -20.51 -14.10 -12.34
CA ALA A 22 -20.66 -13.48 -11.03
C ALA A 22 -20.65 -14.52 -9.90
N LEU A 23 -20.07 -14.13 -8.76
CA LEU A 23 -20.23 -14.86 -7.51
C LEU A 23 -21.48 -14.33 -6.80
N VAL A 24 -22.46 -15.20 -6.57
CA VAL A 24 -23.78 -14.82 -6.05
C VAL A 24 -23.96 -15.35 -4.63
N PRO A 25 -24.35 -14.51 -3.66
CA PRO A 25 -24.72 -15.00 -2.33
C PRO A 25 -26.02 -15.80 -2.41
N CYS A 26 -26.01 -17.04 -1.94
CA CYS A 26 -27.17 -17.93 -2.01
C CYS A 26 -27.75 -18.16 -0.61
N ALA A 27 -28.96 -17.66 -0.33
CA ALA A 27 -29.59 -17.75 1.00
C ALA A 27 -30.34 -19.07 1.25
N SER A 28 -30.61 -19.86 0.20
CA SER A 28 -31.30 -21.14 0.28
C SER A 28 -30.68 -22.12 -0.72
N PRO A 29 -30.45 -23.39 -0.34
CA PRO A 29 -29.97 -24.43 -1.24
C PRO A 29 -31.08 -24.93 -2.17
N ASN A 30 -31.98 -24.06 -2.67
CA ASN A 30 -32.91 -24.33 -3.76
C ASN A 30 -32.98 -23.12 -4.74
N LEU A 31 -31.88 -22.40 -4.88
CA LEU A 31 -31.57 -21.37 -5.89
C LEU A 31 -32.13 -21.58 -7.30
N PHE A 32 -31.75 -22.75 -7.82
CA PHE A 32 -31.52 -22.94 -9.24
C PHE A 32 -32.24 -24.17 -9.80
N GLY A 33 -33.12 -24.80 -9.02
CA GLY A 33 -33.90 -25.98 -9.42
C GLY A 33 -35.38 -25.87 -9.03
N ASP A 34 -36.25 -26.47 -9.84
CA ASP A 34 -37.62 -26.81 -9.45
C ASP A 34 -37.61 -27.89 -8.36
N GLU A 35 -38.66 -27.95 -7.53
CA GLU A 35 -38.77 -28.85 -6.37
C GLU A 35 -38.38 -30.31 -6.71
N GLY A 36 -37.18 -30.74 -6.28
CA GLY A 36 -36.73 -32.14 -6.35
C GLY A 36 -35.33 -32.40 -6.92
N GLU A 37 -34.61 -31.41 -7.45
CA GLU A 37 -33.19 -31.57 -7.82
C GLU A 37 -32.25 -31.06 -6.72
N GLU A 38 -31.24 -31.86 -6.35
CA GLU A 38 -30.18 -31.44 -5.43
C GLU A 38 -29.42 -30.22 -5.99
N ASP A 39 -29.49 -29.10 -5.26
CA ASP A 39 -29.02 -27.79 -5.67
C ASP A 39 -27.48 -27.71 -5.62
N LEU A 40 -26.86 -27.41 -6.77
CA LEU A 40 -25.43 -27.64 -6.97
C LEU A 40 -24.60 -26.37 -7.15
N GLY A 41 -25.17 -25.19 -6.94
CA GLY A 41 -24.37 -23.98 -6.69
C GLY A 41 -23.70 -23.33 -7.90
N CYS A 42 -24.12 -23.64 -9.14
CA CYS A 42 -23.84 -22.82 -10.32
C CYS A 42 -24.99 -22.90 -11.35
N ILE A 43 -25.29 -21.80 -12.06
CA ILE A 43 -26.25 -21.71 -13.15
C ILE A 43 -25.65 -20.94 -14.32
N ALA A 44 -25.89 -21.42 -15.54
CA ALA A 44 -25.57 -20.70 -16.76
C ALA A 44 -26.86 -20.38 -17.52
N ALA A 45 -27.10 -19.11 -17.82
CA ALA A 45 -28.26 -18.66 -18.58
C ALA A 45 -27.92 -17.38 -19.35
N GLN A 46 -28.40 -17.27 -20.59
CA GLN A 46 -28.20 -16.08 -21.45
C GLN A 46 -26.72 -15.64 -21.56
N HIS A 47 -25.79 -16.59 -21.74
CA HIS A 47 -24.35 -16.32 -21.79
C HIS A 47 -23.75 -15.76 -20.48
N LYS A 48 -24.47 -15.87 -19.36
CA LYS A 48 -23.99 -15.46 -18.04
C LYS A 48 -23.86 -16.66 -17.12
N LEU A 49 -22.76 -16.72 -16.39
CA LEU A 49 -22.51 -17.76 -15.40
C LEU A 49 -22.61 -17.19 -13.97
N ALA A 50 -23.56 -17.67 -13.19
CA ALA A 50 -23.61 -17.39 -11.77
C ALA A 50 -23.09 -18.60 -10.98
N ILE A 51 -22.19 -18.36 -10.04
CA ILE A 51 -21.64 -19.36 -9.14
C ILE A 51 -21.96 -18.93 -7.72
N SER A 52 -22.56 -19.82 -6.92
CA SER A 52 -22.76 -19.57 -5.49
C SER A 52 -21.41 -19.36 -4.80
N ILE A 53 -21.36 -18.47 -3.81
CA ILE A 53 -20.13 -18.22 -3.04
C ILE A 53 -19.67 -19.52 -2.33
N GLU A 54 -20.63 -20.28 -1.79
CA GLU A 54 -20.39 -21.58 -1.16
C GLU A 54 -19.79 -22.59 -2.14
N GLY A 55 -20.35 -22.65 -3.36
CA GLY A 55 -19.84 -23.48 -4.44
C GLY A 55 -18.44 -23.07 -4.88
N ALA A 56 -18.17 -21.77 -5.02
CA ALA A 56 -16.87 -21.24 -5.42
C ALA A 56 -15.76 -21.60 -4.41
N LEU A 57 -16.03 -21.50 -3.10
CA LEU A 57 -15.07 -21.89 -2.06
C LEU A 57 -14.71 -23.38 -2.12
N LEU A 58 -15.72 -24.24 -2.32
CA LEU A 58 -15.52 -25.70 -2.42
C LEU A 58 -14.77 -26.08 -3.70
N VAL A 59 -15.09 -25.42 -4.81
CA VAL A 59 -14.45 -25.63 -6.11
C VAL A 59 -13.00 -25.15 -6.10
N TYR A 60 -12.70 -24.02 -5.46
CA TYR A 60 -11.33 -23.50 -5.38
C TYR A 60 -10.38 -24.50 -4.70
N LEU A 61 -10.75 -24.98 -3.51
CA LEU A 61 -9.89 -25.90 -2.73
C LEU A 61 -9.70 -27.25 -3.43
N HIS A 62 -10.76 -27.77 -4.04
CA HIS A 62 -10.70 -29.07 -4.72
C HIS A 62 -10.05 -28.98 -6.10
N GLY A 63 -10.41 -27.95 -6.88
CA GLY A 63 -9.84 -27.65 -8.18
C GLY A 63 -8.35 -27.42 -8.10
N PHE A 64 -7.85 -26.70 -7.09
CA PHE A 64 -6.42 -26.48 -6.93
C PHE A 64 -5.64 -27.79 -6.71
N ARG A 65 -6.17 -28.70 -5.87
CA ARG A 65 -5.55 -30.02 -5.66
C ARG A 65 -5.64 -30.90 -6.89
N ALA A 66 -6.81 -30.95 -7.55
CA ALA A 66 -7.01 -31.71 -8.78
C ALA A 66 -6.07 -31.24 -9.89
N MET A 67 -5.88 -29.93 -10.02
CA MET A 67 -4.93 -29.31 -10.95
C MET A 67 -3.49 -29.73 -10.65
N GLN A 68 -3.06 -29.70 -9.38
CA GLN A 68 -1.72 -30.14 -9.00
C GLN A 68 -1.49 -31.63 -9.28
N HIS A 69 -2.48 -32.48 -8.99
CA HIS A 69 -2.40 -33.90 -9.32
C HIS A 69 -2.33 -34.16 -10.82
N ALA A 70 -3.17 -33.48 -11.60
CA ALA A 70 -3.17 -33.61 -13.06
C ALA A 70 -1.86 -33.10 -13.67
N LEU A 71 -1.31 -32.00 -13.16
CA LEU A 71 0.00 -31.47 -13.57
C LEU A 71 1.17 -32.39 -13.21
N ALA A 72 1.10 -33.12 -12.10
CA ALA A 72 2.13 -34.09 -11.74
C ALA A 72 2.08 -35.35 -12.63
N ALA A 73 0.89 -35.70 -13.13
CA ALA A 73 0.69 -36.80 -14.08
C ALA A 73 1.08 -36.41 -15.52
N ILE A 74 0.96 -35.12 -15.87
CA ILE A 74 1.45 -34.55 -17.12
C ILE A 74 2.97 -34.38 -17.01
N GLY A 75 3.73 -35.29 -17.64
CA GLY A 75 5.19 -35.20 -17.75
C GLY A 75 5.66 -34.03 -18.64
N ALA A 76 6.86 -34.14 -19.21
CA ALA A 76 7.42 -33.09 -20.08
C ALA A 76 6.62 -32.89 -21.39
N GLU A 77 5.95 -33.93 -21.89
CA GLU A 77 5.02 -33.85 -23.01
C GLU A 77 3.63 -34.40 -22.60
N PRO A 78 2.56 -33.59 -22.64
CA PRO A 78 1.22 -34.04 -22.25
C PRO A 78 0.67 -35.03 -23.29
N THR A 79 0.68 -36.32 -22.97
CA THR A 79 0.10 -37.38 -23.83
C THR A 79 -1.14 -38.03 -23.23
N ASP A 80 -1.32 -37.97 -21.92
CA ASP A 80 -2.51 -38.49 -21.25
C ASP A 80 -3.69 -37.52 -21.37
N ARG A 81 -4.64 -37.87 -22.23
CA ARG A 81 -5.84 -37.09 -22.51
C ARG A 81 -6.71 -36.85 -21.27
N ALA A 82 -6.76 -37.81 -20.34
CA ALA A 82 -7.57 -37.68 -19.13
C ALA A 82 -6.97 -36.65 -18.16
N SER A 83 -5.65 -36.69 -17.94
CA SER A 83 -4.96 -35.69 -17.12
C SER A 83 -4.97 -34.30 -17.75
N ILE A 84 -4.83 -34.18 -19.08
CA ILE A 84 -4.95 -32.90 -19.81
C ILE A 84 -6.33 -32.28 -19.59
N GLN A 85 -7.39 -33.08 -19.76
CA GLN A 85 -8.75 -32.63 -19.56
C GLN A 85 -8.98 -32.19 -18.09
N LEU A 86 -8.56 -33.00 -17.12
CA LEU A 86 -8.68 -32.66 -15.71
C LEU A 86 -7.91 -31.37 -15.36
N ALA A 87 -6.72 -31.18 -15.93
CA ALA A 87 -5.92 -29.96 -15.73
C ALA A 87 -6.58 -28.72 -16.35
N ASP A 88 -7.19 -28.83 -17.54
CA ASP A 88 -7.94 -27.73 -18.15
C ASP A 88 -9.15 -27.34 -17.29
N GLU A 89 -9.99 -28.31 -16.92
CA GLU A 89 -11.21 -28.08 -16.16
C GLU A 89 -10.93 -27.50 -14.77
N SER A 90 -9.97 -28.08 -14.05
CA SER A 90 -9.60 -27.64 -12.71
C SER A 90 -8.90 -26.28 -12.69
N SER A 91 -8.02 -25.99 -13.65
CA SER A 91 -7.38 -24.67 -13.75
C SER A 91 -8.39 -23.58 -14.10
N ARG A 92 -9.36 -23.85 -15.00
CA ARG A 92 -10.46 -22.92 -15.31
C ARG A 92 -11.30 -22.60 -14.07
N ALA A 93 -11.65 -23.64 -13.31
CA ALA A 93 -12.45 -23.49 -12.10
C ALA A 93 -11.73 -22.70 -10.99
N VAL A 94 -10.41 -22.91 -10.82
CA VAL A 94 -9.57 -22.13 -9.91
C VAL A 94 -9.54 -20.65 -10.31
N LEU A 95 -9.42 -20.36 -11.61
CA LEU A 95 -9.33 -18.98 -12.12
C LEU A 95 -10.65 -18.21 -12.03
N LEU A 96 -11.79 -18.89 -12.12
CA LEU A 96 -13.11 -18.29 -11.84
C LEU A 96 -13.21 -17.79 -10.39
N CYS A 97 -12.52 -18.45 -9.45
CA CYS A 97 -12.51 -18.06 -8.04
C CYS A 97 -11.40 -17.04 -7.73
N ASN A 98 -10.23 -17.17 -8.37
CA ASN A 98 -9.09 -16.28 -8.20
C ASN A 98 -8.32 -16.11 -9.52
N ALA A 99 -8.58 -15.01 -10.22
CA ALA A 99 -7.99 -14.71 -11.52
C ALA A 99 -6.47 -14.39 -11.46
N ASP A 100 -5.90 -14.11 -10.27
CA ASP A 100 -4.46 -13.84 -10.07
C ASP A 100 -3.69 -15.09 -9.60
N CYS A 101 -4.28 -16.29 -9.70
CA CYS A 101 -3.59 -17.53 -9.36
C CYS A 101 -2.53 -17.90 -10.42
N ALA A 102 -1.29 -17.45 -10.22
CA ALA A 102 -0.16 -17.73 -11.12
C ALA A 102 0.06 -19.23 -11.39
N GLY A 103 -0.18 -20.09 -10.39
CA GLY A 103 -0.10 -21.55 -10.56
C GLY A 103 -1.10 -22.10 -11.58
N ALA A 104 -2.31 -21.55 -11.61
CA ALA A 104 -3.33 -21.93 -12.58
C ALA A 104 -3.01 -21.40 -13.99
N TRP A 105 -2.50 -20.18 -14.12
CA TRP A 105 -2.05 -19.68 -15.43
C TRP A 105 -0.88 -20.49 -16.00
N ARG A 106 0.13 -20.83 -15.19
CA ARG A 106 1.21 -21.75 -15.61
C ARG A 106 0.70 -23.12 -16.03
N CYS A 107 -0.35 -23.62 -15.38
CA CYS A 107 -1.02 -24.84 -15.81
C CYS A 107 -1.54 -24.68 -17.23
N ARG A 108 -2.30 -23.62 -17.50
CA ARG A 108 -2.88 -23.35 -18.82
C ARG A 108 -1.82 -23.08 -19.89
N GLU A 109 -0.72 -22.41 -19.56
CA GLU A 109 0.42 -22.21 -20.47
C GLU A 109 1.01 -23.53 -20.98
N LYS A 110 1.17 -24.53 -20.10
CA LYS A 110 1.60 -25.88 -20.48
C LYS A 110 0.58 -26.60 -21.35
N LEU A 111 -0.70 -26.33 -21.13
CA LEU A 111 -1.81 -26.93 -21.88
C LEU A 111 -2.08 -26.24 -23.21
N LEU A 112 -1.49 -25.06 -23.50
CA LEU A 112 -1.78 -24.26 -24.70
C LEU A 112 -1.82 -25.06 -26.02
N PRO A 113 -0.93 -26.04 -26.30
CA PRO A 113 -1.01 -26.84 -27.53
C PRO A 113 -2.30 -27.67 -27.66
N HIS A 114 -3.00 -27.91 -26.54
CA HIS A 114 -4.20 -28.73 -26.42
C HIS A 114 -5.46 -27.90 -26.15
N LEU A 115 -5.34 -26.59 -25.93
CA LEU A 115 -6.46 -25.69 -25.69
C LEU A 115 -6.94 -25.04 -26.99
N ASP A 116 -8.24 -24.79 -27.08
CA ASP A 116 -8.79 -23.97 -28.16
C ASP A 116 -8.49 -22.48 -27.89
N LEU A 117 -7.78 -21.85 -28.82
CA LEU A 117 -7.34 -20.46 -28.69
C LEU A 117 -8.53 -19.48 -28.62
N ALA A 118 -9.59 -19.73 -29.38
CA ALA A 118 -10.77 -18.87 -29.38
C ALA A 118 -11.51 -18.94 -28.04
N ALA A 119 -11.74 -20.14 -27.52
CA ALA A 119 -12.30 -20.35 -26.19
C ALA A 119 -11.43 -19.73 -25.08
N GLU A 120 -10.10 -19.81 -25.19
CA GLU A 120 -9.18 -19.23 -24.21
C GLU A 120 -9.19 -17.69 -24.22
N LEU A 121 -9.31 -17.09 -25.40
CA LEU A 121 -9.48 -15.64 -25.54
C LEU A 121 -10.84 -15.18 -25.01
N LEU A 122 -11.92 -15.93 -25.21
CA LEU A 122 -13.22 -15.64 -24.61
C LEU A 122 -13.17 -15.75 -23.08
N PHE A 123 -12.57 -16.84 -22.56
CA PHE A 123 -12.44 -17.07 -21.13
C PHE A 123 -11.63 -15.97 -20.43
N SER A 124 -10.47 -15.60 -20.98
CA SER A 124 -9.66 -14.52 -20.41
C SER A 124 -10.35 -13.15 -20.51
N ALA A 125 -11.14 -12.89 -21.57
CA ALA A 125 -11.93 -11.66 -21.68
C ALA A 125 -13.04 -11.60 -20.62
N MET A 126 -13.76 -12.71 -20.42
CA MET A 126 -14.78 -12.85 -19.37
C MET A 126 -14.16 -12.64 -17.97
N LEU A 127 -12.98 -13.21 -17.70
CA LEU A 127 -12.26 -12.97 -16.45
C LEU A 127 -11.92 -11.50 -16.26
N LEU A 128 -11.50 -10.79 -17.31
CA LEU A 128 -11.19 -9.35 -17.24
C LEU A 128 -12.42 -8.46 -17.06
N ARG A 129 -13.60 -8.86 -17.53
CA ARG A 129 -14.85 -8.13 -17.26
C ARG A 129 -15.20 -8.11 -15.79
N THR A 130 -14.79 -9.14 -15.05
CA THR A 130 -15.07 -9.30 -13.60
C THR A 130 -13.87 -8.88 -12.74
N ASN A 131 -12.66 -9.28 -13.12
CA ASN A 131 -11.39 -9.07 -12.42
C ASN A 131 -10.45 -8.18 -13.26
N HIS A 132 -10.94 -6.99 -13.60
CA HIS A 132 -10.32 -6.10 -14.58
C HIS A 132 -8.87 -5.64 -14.27
N LYS A 133 -8.47 -5.69 -12.98
CA LYS A 133 -7.13 -5.38 -12.48
C LYS A 133 -6.15 -6.58 -12.44
N SER A 134 -6.60 -7.79 -12.79
CA SER A 134 -5.78 -9.01 -12.72
C SER A 134 -4.56 -8.91 -13.64
N GLY A 135 -3.37 -8.80 -13.04
CA GLY A 135 -2.13 -8.64 -13.78
C GLY A 135 -1.76 -9.91 -14.56
N GLU A 136 -2.05 -11.07 -13.96
CA GLU A 136 -1.78 -12.38 -14.54
C GLU A 136 -2.69 -12.66 -15.75
N THR A 137 -3.98 -12.29 -15.67
CA THR A 137 -4.90 -12.46 -16.81
C THR A 137 -4.49 -11.61 -18.01
N TRP A 138 -4.07 -10.36 -17.80
CA TRP A 138 -3.53 -9.52 -18.87
C TRP A 138 -2.21 -10.05 -19.43
N ALA A 139 -1.35 -10.66 -18.61
CA ALA A 139 -0.10 -11.28 -19.05
C ALA A 139 -0.36 -12.51 -19.94
N HIS A 140 -1.21 -13.43 -19.49
CA HIS A 140 -1.60 -14.61 -20.26
C HIS A 140 -2.29 -14.22 -21.57
N ARG A 141 -3.18 -13.24 -21.55
CA ARG A 141 -3.84 -12.74 -22.77
C ARG A 141 -2.83 -12.20 -23.80
N ARG A 142 -1.81 -11.46 -23.37
CA ARG A 142 -0.71 -11.01 -24.26
C ARG A 142 0.10 -12.17 -24.83
N LEU A 143 0.33 -13.22 -24.05
CA LEU A 143 1.00 -14.44 -24.52
C LEU A 143 0.19 -15.08 -25.66
N LEU A 144 -1.13 -15.24 -25.50
CA LEU A 144 -2.02 -15.77 -26.53
C LEU A 144 -1.97 -14.91 -27.80
N LEU A 145 -2.16 -13.60 -27.64
CA LEU A 145 -2.22 -12.65 -28.74
C LEU A 145 -0.88 -12.51 -29.47
N SER A 146 0.26 -12.63 -28.78
CA SER A 146 1.58 -12.56 -29.42
C SER A 146 1.79 -13.64 -30.48
N ARG A 147 1.16 -14.81 -30.29
CA ARG A 147 1.16 -15.92 -31.25
C ARG A 147 0.02 -15.79 -32.26
N ALA A 148 -1.15 -15.36 -31.80
CA ALA A 148 -2.37 -15.31 -32.60
C ALA A 148 -2.38 -14.17 -33.62
N LEU A 149 -1.93 -12.97 -33.25
CA LEU A 149 -2.03 -11.76 -34.09
C LEU A 149 -1.23 -11.87 -35.39
N GLN A 150 -0.15 -12.66 -35.41
CA GLN A 150 0.62 -12.92 -36.63
C GLN A 150 -0.18 -13.75 -37.65
N ALA A 151 -0.99 -14.69 -37.17
CA ALA A 151 -1.78 -15.58 -38.01
C ALA A 151 -3.20 -15.06 -38.30
N ALA A 152 -3.75 -14.24 -37.39
CA ALA A 152 -5.10 -13.71 -37.44
C ALA A 152 -5.14 -12.23 -37.03
N PRO A 153 -4.73 -11.31 -37.94
CA PRO A 153 -4.71 -9.86 -37.66
C PRO A 153 -6.09 -9.27 -37.31
N GLN A 154 -7.17 -9.91 -37.75
CA GLN A 154 -8.55 -9.53 -37.44
C GLN A 154 -8.86 -9.56 -35.93
N LEU A 155 -8.15 -10.35 -35.13
CA LEU A 155 -8.31 -10.38 -33.67
C LEU A 155 -7.96 -9.03 -33.02
N LEU A 156 -7.19 -8.19 -33.72
CA LEU A 156 -6.80 -6.88 -33.21
C LEU A 156 -8.02 -5.96 -33.05
N SER A 157 -8.99 -5.98 -33.96
CA SER A 157 -10.20 -5.14 -33.81
C SER A 157 -11.08 -5.61 -32.66
N GLU A 158 -11.20 -6.92 -32.45
CA GLU A 158 -11.90 -7.52 -31.31
C GLU A 158 -11.21 -7.16 -29.98
N GLU A 159 -9.88 -7.20 -29.94
CA GLU A 159 -9.11 -6.84 -28.76
C GLU A 159 -9.24 -5.35 -28.41
N LEU A 160 -9.20 -4.49 -29.43
CA LEU A 160 -9.42 -3.06 -29.26
C LEU A 160 -10.82 -2.76 -28.72
N SER A 161 -11.83 -3.51 -29.17
CA SER A 161 -13.20 -3.42 -28.63
C SER A 161 -13.25 -3.80 -27.15
N LEU A 162 -12.54 -4.86 -26.73
CA LEU A 162 -12.46 -5.25 -25.32
C LEU A 162 -11.77 -4.17 -24.46
N VAL A 163 -10.65 -3.63 -24.94
CA VAL A 163 -9.96 -2.52 -24.26
C VAL A 163 -10.90 -1.31 -24.11
N GLU A 164 -11.61 -0.95 -25.18
CA GLU A 164 -12.57 0.17 -25.17
C GLU A 164 -13.74 -0.10 -24.20
N GLU A 165 -14.29 -1.31 -24.20
CA GLU A 165 -15.34 -1.76 -23.28
C GLU A 165 -14.88 -1.61 -21.83
N LEU A 166 -13.73 -2.19 -21.47
CA LEU A 166 -13.19 -2.17 -20.11
C LEU A 166 -12.78 -0.76 -19.67
N ALA A 167 -12.23 0.03 -20.58
CA ALA A 167 -11.89 1.43 -20.31
C ALA A 167 -13.15 2.29 -20.09
N LYS A 168 -14.29 1.98 -20.70
CA LYS A 168 -15.55 2.69 -20.43
C LYS A 168 -16.25 2.19 -19.16
N ARG A 169 -16.11 0.89 -18.85
CA ARG A 169 -16.74 0.25 -17.69
C ARG A 169 -16.08 0.65 -16.37
N TYR A 170 -14.78 0.91 -16.37
CA TYR A 170 -14.00 1.16 -15.15
C TYR A 170 -13.20 2.45 -15.21
N ASP A 171 -13.33 3.27 -14.17
CA ASP A 171 -12.57 4.51 -14.04
C ASP A 171 -11.06 4.25 -13.83
N HIS A 172 -10.24 5.08 -14.49
CA HIS A 172 -8.78 5.08 -14.41
C HIS A 172 -8.12 3.72 -14.67
N HIS A 173 -8.56 3.04 -15.74
CA HIS A 173 -8.16 1.66 -16.03
C HIS A 173 -6.74 1.50 -16.64
N TYR A 174 -5.70 1.69 -15.84
CA TYR A 174 -4.29 1.60 -16.26
C TYR A 174 -3.95 0.33 -17.06
N TYR A 175 -4.47 -0.84 -16.64
CA TYR A 175 -4.14 -2.12 -17.26
C TYR A 175 -4.64 -2.23 -18.70
N ALA A 176 -5.84 -1.70 -19.00
CA ALA A 176 -6.39 -1.71 -20.36
C ALA A 176 -5.57 -0.78 -21.26
N TRP A 177 -5.19 0.40 -20.77
CA TRP A 177 -4.34 1.33 -21.52
C TRP A 177 -2.92 0.82 -21.73
N ASN A 178 -2.37 0.08 -20.76
CA ASN A 178 -1.08 -0.59 -20.92
C ASN A 178 -1.17 -1.75 -21.93
N HIS A 179 -2.28 -2.49 -21.94
CA HIS A 179 -2.52 -3.52 -22.94
C HIS A 179 -2.68 -2.90 -24.34
N TRP A 180 -3.39 -1.78 -24.44
CA TRP A 180 -3.51 -1.00 -25.66
C TRP A 180 -2.14 -0.54 -26.19
N ALA A 181 -1.30 0.01 -25.32
CA ALA A 181 0.07 0.41 -25.67
C ALA A 181 0.92 -0.75 -26.18
N TRP A 182 0.70 -1.95 -25.63
CA TRP A 182 1.33 -3.16 -26.10
C TRP A 182 0.83 -3.55 -27.50
N LEU A 183 -0.49 -3.50 -27.75
CA LEU A 183 -1.09 -3.78 -29.06
C LEU A 183 -0.60 -2.82 -30.14
N ASP A 184 -0.51 -1.52 -29.83
CA ASP A 184 -0.01 -0.47 -30.71
C ASP A 184 1.40 -0.81 -31.24
N ARG A 185 2.28 -1.30 -30.36
CA ARG A 185 3.63 -1.77 -30.73
C ARG A 185 3.61 -3.03 -31.58
N GLN A 186 2.65 -3.94 -31.38
CA GLN A 186 2.49 -5.13 -32.23
C GLN A 186 1.93 -4.75 -33.62
N ALA A 187 1.11 -3.68 -33.68
CA ALA A 187 0.45 -3.19 -34.88
C ALA A 187 1.36 -2.40 -35.82
N ALA A 188 2.63 -2.16 -35.48
CA ALA A 188 3.64 -1.59 -36.38
C ALA A 188 3.83 -2.40 -37.69
N CYS A 189 3.32 -3.65 -37.76
CA CYS A 189 3.25 -4.46 -38.98
C CYS A 189 1.94 -4.31 -39.78
N ALA A 190 0.93 -3.59 -39.29
CA ALA A 190 -0.39 -3.44 -39.91
C ALA A 190 -0.80 -1.96 -39.96
N SER A 191 -0.47 -1.30 -41.07
CA SER A 191 -0.71 0.12 -41.41
C SER A 191 -2.16 0.62 -41.17
N GLU A 192 -3.15 -0.26 -41.05
CA GLU A 192 -4.57 0.12 -41.04
C GLU A 192 -5.27 0.14 -39.68
N VAL A 193 -4.62 -0.25 -38.57
CA VAL A 193 -5.38 -0.65 -37.36
C VAL A 193 -5.59 0.44 -36.29
N LEU A 194 -5.19 1.68 -36.55
CA LEU A 194 -5.45 2.79 -35.62
C LEU A 194 -6.47 3.79 -36.17
N LYS A 195 -7.63 3.27 -36.57
CA LYS A 195 -8.87 4.04 -36.79
C LYS A 195 -9.85 3.89 -35.63
N LEU A 196 -9.36 3.68 -34.40
CA LEU A 196 -10.17 4.04 -33.24
C LEU A 196 -10.45 5.53 -33.35
N ASP A 197 -11.71 5.91 -33.24
CA ASP A 197 -12.11 7.30 -33.10
C ASP A 197 -11.67 7.78 -31.71
N PHE A 198 -10.36 7.99 -31.55
CA PHE A 198 -9.74 8.41 -30.30
C PHE A 198 -10.32 9.73 -29.78
N PRO A 199 -10.65 10.72 -30.62
CA PRO A 199 -11.43 11.87 -30.16
C PRO A 199 -12.71 11.41 -29.46
N LYS A 200 -13.53 10.55 -30.08
CA LYS A 200 -14.75 10.03 -29.46
C LYS A 200 -14.49 9.28 -28.15
N LEU A 201 -13.41 8.50 -28.06
CA LEU A 201 -13.04 7.79 -26.83
C LEU A 201 -12.56 8.74 -25.73
N ALA A 202 -11.79 9.78 -26.07
CA ALA A 202 -11.37 10.82 -25.13
C ALA A 202 -12.57 11.59 -24.57
N PHE A 203 -13.60 11.80 -25.38
CA PHE A 203 -14.86 12.40 -24.93
C PHE A 203 -15.73 11.45 -24.11
N ALA A 204 -15.68 10.14 -24.39
CA ALA A 204 -16.37 9.13 -23.60
C ALA A 204 -15.69 8.91 -22.24
N THR A 205 -14.37 9.09 -22.17
CA THR A 205 -13.58 8.86 -20.95
C THR A 205 -12.59 9.99 -20.63
N PRO A 206 -13.07 11.22 -20.36
CA PRO A 206 -12.23 12.41 -20.24
C PRO A 206 -11.35 12.44 -18.98
N SER A 207 -11.59 11.55 -18.01
CA SER A 207 -10.78 11.41 -16.78
C SER A 207 -9.57 10.47 -16.92
N HIS A 208 -9.40 9.77 -18.05
CA HIS A 208 -8.38 8.71 -18.17
C HIS A 208 -7.00 9.20 -18.61
N TYR A 209 -6.09 9.29 -17.64
CA TYR A 209 -4.67 9.63 -17.89
C TYR A 209 -3.95 8.65 -18.82
N GLY A 210 -4.29 7.36 -18.80
CA GLY A 210 -3.62 6.35 -19.62
C GLY A 210 -3.78 6.61 -21.13
N LEU A 211 -4.97 7.05 -21.54
CA LEU A 211 -5.25 7.47 -22.91
C LEU A 211 -4.36 8.64 -23.34
N PHE A 212 -4.35 9.71 -22.54
CA PHE A 212 -3.58 10.91 -22.82
C PHE A 212 -2.08 10.66 -22.84
N HIS A 213 -1.58 9.84 -21.90
CA HIS A 213 -0.18 9.45 -21.84
C HIS A 213 0.29 8.79 -23.13
N HIS A 214 -0.47 7.83 -23.66
CA HIS A 214 -0.07 7.16 -24.88
C HIS A 214 -0.06 8.10 -26.10
N ARG A 215 -1.01 9.03 -26.19
CA ARG A 215 -1.03 10.02 -27.28
C ARG A 215 0.22 10.91 -27.25
N LEU A 216 0.66 11.29 -26.05
CA LEU A 216 1.93 12.02 -25.88
C LEU A 216 3.15 11.19 -26.27
N VAL A 217 3.21 9.91 -25.89
CA VAL A 217 4.33 9.02 -26.27
C VAL A 217 4.42 8.88 -27.79
N ARG A 218 3.28 8.79 -28.49
CA ARG A 218 3.26 8.72 -29.96
C ARG A 218 3.77 10.02 -30.60
N LEU A 219 3.36 11.18 -30.09
CA LEU A 219 3.89 12.47 -30.54
C LEU A 219 5.41 12.56 -30.30
N GLN A 220 5.89 12.13 -29.13
CA GLN A 220 7.32 12.11 -28.81
C GLN A 220 8.11 11.20 -29.76
N GLN A 221 7.56 10.05 -30.13
CA GLN A 221 8.18 9.15 -31.12
C GLN A 221 8.25 9.78 -32.50
N GLN A 222 7.18 10.40 -32.97
CA GLN A 222 7.16 11.13 -34.26
C GLN A 222 8.18 12.25 -34.28
N LEU A 223 8.27 12.99 -33.19
CA LEU A 223 9.22 14.09 -33.00
C LEU A 223 10.68 13.60 -32.98
N ALA A 224 10.95 12.45 -32.36
CA ALA A 224 12.27 11.83 -32.38
C ALA A 224 12.68 11.30 -33.76
N SER A 225 11.71 11.00 -34.64
CA SER A 225 11.95 10.49 -36.00
C SER A 225 11.98 11.56 -37.10
N ALA A 226 11.60 12.80 -36.79
CA ALA A 226 11.47 13.88 -37.77
C ALA A 226 12.83 14.50 -38.16
N ASP A 227 13.00 14.89 -39.42
CA ASP A 227 14.21 15.57 -39.91
C ASP A 227 14.20 17.06 -39.51
N PRO A 228 15.18 17.56 -38.72
CA PRO A 228 15.25 18.96 -38.31
C PRO A 228 15.52 19.95 -39.46
N SER A 229 15.94 19.47 -40.63
CA SER A 229 16.48 20.30 -41.72
C SER A 229 15.44 20.80 -42.74
N ALA A 230 14.16 20.44 -42.57
CA ALA A 230 13.10 20.70 -43.55
C ALA A 230 12.09 21.81 -43.14
N ASN A 231 12.46 22.74 -42.27
CA ASN A 231 11.54 23.79 -41.83
C ASN A 231 11.51 24.97 -42.82
N VAL A 232 10.38 25.13 -43.51
CA VAL A 232 10.00 26.37 -44.21
C VAL A 232 8.98 27.09 -43.34
N GLU A 233 9.32 28.28 -42.86
CA GLU A 233 8.52 29.05 -41.89
C GLU A 233 7.25 29.65 -42.51
N HIS A 234 6.06 29.16 -42.12
CA HIS A 234 4.78 29.78 -42.48
C HIS A 234 3.84 30.08 -41.29
N THR A 235 3.97 29.40 -40.14
CA THR A 235 3.14 29.60 -38.93
C THR A 235 3.94 29.55 -37.62
N ALA A 236 3.38 30.07 -36.53
CA ALA A 236 4.01 30.06 -35.20
C ALA A 236 4.27 28.65 -34.64
N LEU A 237 3.51 27.63 -35.05
CA LEU A 237 3.74 26.23 -34.69
C LEU A 237 4.81 25.58 -35.57
N GLU A 238 4.86 25.89 -36.87
CA GLU A 238 5.94 25.45 -37.78
C GLU A 238 7.30 26.08 -37.43
N ALA A 239 7.30 27.19 -36.71
CA ALA A 239 8.51 27.79 -36.13
C ALA A 239 9.00 27.07 -34.85
N LEU A 240 8.17 26.20 -34.25
CA LEU A 240 8.44 25.53 -32.97
C LEU A 240 8.55 24.01 -33.08
N LEU A 241 8.03 23.41 -34.14
CA LEU A 241 7.99 21.96 -34.36
C LEU A 241 8.39 21.63 -35.81
N PRO A 242 8.98 20.46 -36.07
CA PRO A 242 9.21 19.97 -37.43
C PRO A 242 7.89 19.94 -38.23
N VAL A 243 7.92 20.41 -39.48
CA VAL A 243 6.72 20.52 -40.35
C VAL A 243 5.92 19.21 -40.42
N GLU A 244 6.61 18.07 -40.40
CA GLU A 244 5.99 16.73 -40.45
C GLU A 244 5.14 16.40 -39.20
N VAL A 245 5.48 17.00 -38.06
CA VAL A 245 4.82 16.74 -36.75
C VAL A 245 3.70 17.76 -36.47
N VAL A 246 3.74 18.94 -37.11
CA VAL A 246 2.76 20.03 -36.91
C VAL A 246 1.30 19.58 -37.07
N PRO A 247 0.91 18.78 -38.09
CA PRO A 247 -0.48 18.34 -38.23
C PRO A 247 -0.94 17.46 -37.06
N ALA A 248 -0.13 16.49 -36.64
CA ALA A 248 -0.44 15.59 -35.55
C ALA A 248 -0.50 16.33 -34.21
N PHE A 249 0.47 17.21 -33.95
CA PHE A 249 0.46 18.05 -32.74
C PHE A 249 -0.75 18.99 -32.71
N SER A 250 -1.09 19.61 -33.85
CA SER A 250 -2.26 20.50 -33.96
C SER A 250 -3.56 19.78 -33.69
N GLU A 251 -3.69 18.51 -34.11
CA GLU A 251 -4.84 17.68 -33.80
C GLU A 251 -4.97 17.46 -32.28
N GLU A 252 -3.88 17.07 -31.61
CA GLU A 252 -3.86 16.87 -30.15
C GLU A 252 -4.12 18.16 -29.38
N TRP A 253 -3.53 19.26 -29.85
CA TRP A 253 -3.73 20.59 -29.30
C TRP A 253 -5.19 21.01 -29.41
N ASN A 254 -5.85 20.77 -30.55
CA ASN A 254 -7.25 21.08 -30.72
C ASN A 254 -8.16 20.15 -29.92
N LEU A 255 -7.81 18.86 -29.80
CA LEU A 255 -8.53 17.90 -28.97
C LEU A 255 -8.51 18.32 -27.50
N ALA A 256 -7.34 18.65 -26.95
CA ALA A 256 -7.20 19.13 -25.57
C ALA A 256 -8.03 20.40 -25.33
N ALA A 257 -8.04 21.34 -26.28
CA ALA A 257 -8.85 22.55 -26.19
C ALA A 257 -10.36 22.25 -26.18
N LYS A 258 -10.85 21.34 -27.03
CA LYS A 258 -12.26 20.91 -27.04
C LYS A 258 -12.66 20.18 -25.76
N LEU A 259 -11.78 19.32 -25.24
CA LEU A 259 -11.99 18.63 -23.96
C LEU A 259 -12.06 19.62 -22.81
N LEU A 260 -11.17 20.61 -22.75
CA LEU A 260 -11.22 21.67 -21.76
C LEU A 260 -12.48 22.53 -21.87
N GLY A 261 -12.98 22.78 -23.09
CA GLY A 261 -14.24 23.50 -23.28
C GLY A 261 -15.49 22.73 -22.81
N THR A 262 -15.41 21.40 -22.68
CA THR A 262 -16.55 20.53 -22.32
C THR A 262 -16.44 19.99 -20.90
N PHE A 263 -15.22 19.76 -20.42
CA PHE A 263 -14.90 19.05 -19.17
C PHE A 263 -13.89 19.81 -18.32
N ALA A 264 -14.02 21.14 -18.22
CA ALA A 264 -13.07 21.98 -17.51
C ALA A 264 -12.96 21.64 -16.01
N HIS A 265 -13.96 20.97 -15.43
CA HIS A 265 -13.97 20.48 -14.05
C HIS A 265 -13.09 19.23 -13.79
N LEU A 266 -12.62 18.53 -14.83
CA LEU A 266 -11.79 17.32 -14.70
C LEU A 266 -10.30 17.65 -14.80
N GLU A 267 -9.43 17.01 -14.00
CA GLU A 267 -7.97 17.28 -13.99
C GLU A 267 -7.26 16.77 -15.26
N ALA A 268 -7.66 15.63 -15.79
CA ALA A 268 -6.92 14.93 -16.84
C ALA A 268 -6.77 15.74 -18.16
N PRO A 269 -7.81 16.46 -18.65
CA PRO A 269 -7.66 17.35 -19.81
C PRO A 269 -6.66 18.50 -19.57
N TRP A 270 -6.61 19.07 -18.36
CA TRP A 270 -5.64 20.11 -18.01
C TRP A 270 -4.21 19.55 -17.95
N ALA A 271 -4.04 18.35 -17.38
CA ALA A 271 -2.75 17.68 -17.32
C ALA A 271 -2.24 17.32 -18.73
N PHE A 272 -3.11 16.80 -19.60
CA PHE A 272 -2.78 16.53 -20.99
C PHE A 272 -2.36 17.80 -21.74
N ARG A 273 -3.13 18.89 -21.57
CA ARG A 273 -2.80 20.19 -22.16
C ARG A 273 -1.44 20.72 -21.70
N ALA A 274 -1.15 20.57 -20.41
CA ALA A 274 0.10 21.02 -19.81
C ALA A 274 1.31 20.25 -20.36
N GLN A 275 1.17 18.93 -20.53
CA GLN A 275 2.20 18.07 -21.10
C GLN A 275 2.46 18.36 -22.59
N LEU A 276 1.42 18.69 -23.36
CA LEU A 276 1.59 19.17 -24.74
C LEU A 276 2.37 20.49 -24.78
N PHE A 277 2.11 21.40 -23.84
CA PHE A 277 2.84 22.67 -23.74
C PHE A 277 4.31 22.45 -23.35
N ALA A 278 4.60 21.54 -22.43
CA ALA A 278 5.98 21.17 -22.07
C ALA A 278 6.73 20.56 -23.28
N LEU A 279 6.09 19.64 -24.02
CA LEU A 279 6.66 19.05 -25.23
C LEU A 279 6.98 20.11 -26.30
N LEU A 280 6.15 21.14 -26.41
CA LEU A 280 6.39 22.26 -27.30
C LEU A 280 7.62 23.09 -26.88
N LEU A 281 7.80 23.33 -25.58
CA LEU A 281 8.96 24.04 -25.04
C LEU A 281 10.27 23.30 -25.28
N GLU A 282 10.28 21.96 -25.17
CA GLU A 282 11.46 21.14 -25.42
C GLU A 282 11.99 21.28 -26.86
N GLN A 283 11.14 21.68 -27.81
CA GLN A 283 11.49 21.85 -29.22
C GLN A 283 11.72 23.30 -29.63
N ALA A 284 11.31 24.25 -28.79
CA ALA A 284 11.39 25.66 -29.10
C ALA A 284 12.85 26.15 -29.14
N ALA A 285 13.32 26.57 -30.31
CA ALA A 285 14.66 27.14 -30.48
C ALA A 285 14.76 28.62 -30.08
N SER A 286 13.64 29.36 -30.10
CA SER A 286 13.60 30.81 -29.81
C SER A 286 12.46 31.19 -28.86
N SER A 287 12.70 32.22 -28.05
CA SER A 287 11.77 32.71 -27.03
C SER A 287 10.62 33.59 -27.57
N SER A 288 10.72 34.10 -28.80
CA SER A 288 9.75 35.06 -29.36
C SER A 288 8.39 34.42 -29.69
N HIS A 289 8.37 33.20 -30.21
CA HIS A 289 7.15 32.47 -30.56
C HIS A 289 6.49 31.79 -29.35
N VAL A 290 7.26 31.54 -28.29
CA VAL A 290 6.76 30.96 -27.04
C VAL A 290 5.95 31.97 -26.24
N ALA A 291 6.32 33.26 -26.30
CA ALA A 291 5.68 34.35 -25.56
C ALA A 291 4.17 34.44 -25.85
N SER A 292 3.79 34.57 -27.13
CA SER A 292 2.38 34.70 -27.53
C SER A 292 1.53 33.47 -27.17
N LEU A 293 2.14 32.28 -27.16
CA LEU A 293 1.44 31.03 -26.86
C LEU A 293 1.12 30.89 -25.38
N TRP A 294 2.06 31.19 -24.47
CA TRP A 294 1.78 31.07 -23.04
C TRP A 294 0.79 32.13 -22.56
N HIS A 295 0.85 33.36 -23.10
CA HIS A 295 -0.17 34.40 -22.84
C HIS A 295 -1.57 33.89 -23.23
N SER A 296 -1.70 33.31 -24.43
CA SER A 296 -2.96 32.72 -24.90
C SER A 296 -3.46 31.56 -24.01
N GLU A 297 -2.56 30.73 -23.46
CA GLU A 297 -2.93 29.62 -22.58
C GLU A 297 -3.36 30.12 -21.18
N VAL A 298 -2.68 31.14 -20.65
CA VAL A 298 -3.07 31.80 -19.38
C VAL A 298 -4.42 32.47 -19.53
N ASP A 299 -4.65 33.23 -20.61
CA ASP A 299 -5.93 33.90 -20.88
C ASP A 299 -7.08 32.88 -20.99
N ARG A 300 -6.87 31.76 -21.70
CA ARG A 300 -7.86 30.69 -21.77
C ARG A 300 -8.15 30.10 -20.39
N ALA A 301 -7.12 29.83 -19.59
CA ALA A 301 -7.29 29.29 -18.24
C ALA A 301 -8.07 30.26 -17.35
N GLN A 302 -7.81 31.56 -17.44
CA GLN A 302 -8.55 32.60 -16.72
C GLN A 302 -10.00 32.72 -17.20
N GLN A 303 -10.23 32.61 -18.52
CA GLN A 303 -11.58 32.62 -19.08
C GLN A 303 -12.40 31.44 -18.57
N LEU A 304 -11.83 30.22 -18.64
CA LEU A 304 -12.48 29.00 -18.12
C LEU A 304 -12.70 29.06 -16.61
N GLN A 305 -11.75 29.62 -15.86
CA GLN A 305 -11.90 29.88 -14.43
C GLN A 305 -13.09 30.82 -14.11
N ARG A 306 -13.34 31.83 -14.97
CA ARG A 306 -14.47 32.76 -14.81
C ARG A 306 -15.80 32.15 -15.26
N SER A 307 -15.80 31.37 -16.34
CA SER A 307 -17.02 30.79 -16.90
C SER A 307 -17.50 29.52 -16.17
N GLU A 308 -16.57 28.72 -15.64
CA GLU A 308 -16.86 27.46 -14.96
C GLU A 308 -16.14 27.41 -13.59
N PRO A 309 -16.82 27.76 -12.49
CA PRO A 309 -16.21 27.80 -11.15
C PRO A 309 -15.57 26.48 -10.72
N ALA A 310 -16.09 25.34 -11.17
CA ALA A 310 -15.53 24.01 -10.91
C ALA A 310 -14.14 23.82 -11.56
N ALA A 311 -13.84 24.56 -12.62
CA ALA A 311 -12.54 24.55 -13.30
C ALA A 311 -11.48 25.40 -12.59
N ALA A 312 -11.87 26.31 -11.68
CA ALA A 312 -10.97 27.30 -11.07
C ALA A 312 -9.74 26.67 -10.43
N ARG A 313 -9.93 25.52 -9.78
CA ARG A 313 -8.84 24.76 -9.15
C ARG A 313 -7.81 24.27 -10.18
N TRP A 314 -8.29 23.70 -11.27
CA TRP A 314 -7.44 23.08 -12.28
C TRP A 314 -6.81 24.12 -13.20
N ALA A 315 -7.55 25.16 -13.56
CA ALA A 315 -7.04 26.33 -14.27
C ALA A 315 -5.88 26.99 -13.51
N LEU A 316 -6.00 27.14 -12.18
CA LEU A 316 -4.93 27.71 -11.35
C LEU A 316 -3.70 26.79 -11.28
N ARG A 317 -3.90 25.47 -11.21
CA ARG A 317 -2.79 24.49 -11.24
C ARG A 317 -2.08 24.49 -12.60
N PHE A 318 -2.85 24.52 -13.67
CA PHE A 318 -2.35 24.60 -15.04
C PHE A 318 -1.48 25.84 -15.23
N GLN A 319 -1.99 27.03 -14.86
CA GLN A 319 -1.24 28.29 -14.92
C GLN A 319 0.09 28.22 -14.15
N VAL A 320 0.07 27.67 -12.94
CA VAL A 320 1.31 27.50 -12.15
C VAL A 320 2.29 26.54 -12.83
N HIS A 321 1.80 25.43 -13.40
CA HIS A 321 2.66 24.44 -14.05
C HIS A 321 3.30 25.00 -15.31
N ILE A 322 2.52 25.60 -16.22
CA ILE A 322 3.08 26.18 -17.46
C ILE A 322 4.08 27.30 -17.17
N LEU A 323 3.87 28.11 -16.13
CA LEU A 323 4.82 29.16 -15.73
C LEU A 323 6.10 28.58 -15.09
N GLN A 324 6.02 27.43 -14.43
CA GLN A 324 7.20 26.72 -13.92
C GLN A 324 8.04 26.14 -15.06
N GLU A 325 7.41 25.47 -16.02
CA GLU A 325 8.10 24.94 -17.21
C GLU A 325 8.70 26.07 -18.04
N LEU A 326 7.97 27.18 -18.22
CA LEU A 326 8.45 28.37 -18.92
C LEU A 326 9.64 29.01 -18.19
N SER A 327 9.60 29.10 -16.85
CA SER A 327 10.71 29.62 -16.07
C SER A 327 11.97 28.77 -16.20
N PHE A 328 11.84 27.45 -16.34
CA PHE A 328 12.96 26.54 -16.56
C PHE A 328 13.54 26.74 -17.97
N PHE A 329 12.69 26.74 -19.00
CA PHE A 329 13.09 26.98 -20.38
C PHE A 329 13.80 28.34 -20.56
N LEU A 330 13.26 29.40 -19.95
CA LEU A 330 13.83 30.74 -20.05
C LEU A 330 15.10 30.93 -19.21
N ALA A 331 15.46 30.01 -18.31
CA ALA A 331 16.69 30.10 -17.52
C ALA A 331 17.95 29.99 -18.39
N ASP A 332 17.88 29.14 -19.42
CA ASP A 332 18.97 28.85 -20.36
C ASP A 332 19.02 29.81 -21.56
N GLN A 333 18.02 30.69 -21.70
CA GLN A 333 17.89 31.65 -22.80
C GLN A 333 18.22 33.08 -22.35
N ASP A 334 18.79 33.90 -23.23
CA ASP A 334 19.11 35.32 -22.97
C ASP A 334 17.85 36.21 -23.08
N ALA A 335 16.85 35.92 -22.24
CA ALA A 335 15.50 36.46 -22.29
C ALA A 335 15.02 36.98 -20.92
N ALA A 336 15.85 37.81 -20.28
CA ALA A 336 15.58 38.38 -18.95
C ALA A 336 14.19 39.04 -18.79
N PRO A 337 13.66 39.83 -19.75
CA PRO A 337 12.36 40.48 -19.58
C PRO A 337 11.19 39.50 -19.46
N LEU A 338 11.16 38.47 -20.32
CA LEU A 338 10.13 37.43 -20.30
C LEU A 338 10.25 36.55 -19.05
N ARG A 339 11.48 36.32 -18.59
CA ARG A 339 11.75 35.57 -17.35
C ARG A 339 11.22 36.30 -16.12
N ASP A 340 11.44 37.61 -16.04
CA ASP A 340 10.94 38.44 -14.95
C ASP A 340 9.41 38.56 -14.97
N GLU A 341 8.81 38.68 -16.15
CA GLU A 341 7.35 38.66 -16.33
C GLU A 341 6.73 37.34 -15.84
N ALA A 342 7.25 36.20 -16.30
CA ALA A 342 6.77 34.88 -15.89
C ALA A 342 6.93 34.64 -14.38
N ARG A 343 8.04 35.08 -13.80
CA ARG A 343 8.30 35.00 -12.36
C ARG A 343 7.30 35.85 -11.57
N THR A 344 7.02 37.07 -12.03
CA THR A 344 6.06 37.97 -11.39
C THR A 344 4.66 37.35 -11.37
N HIS A 345 4.17 36.86 -12.50
CA HIS A 345 2.88 36.14 -12.56
C HIS A 345 2.86 34.90 -11.66
N LEU A 346 3.95 34.13 -11.60
CA LEU A 346 4.03 32.96 -10.72
C LEU A 346 3.96 33.35 -9.23
N GLU A 347 4.63 34.44 -8.85
CA GLU A 347 4.59 35.00 -7.49
C GLU A 347 3.20 35.52 -7.14
N GLU A 348 2.53 36.23 -8.05
CA GLU A 348 1.14 36.69 -7.87
C GLU A 348 0.16 35.52 -7.68
N LEU A 349 0.31 34.45 -8.46
CA LEU A 349 -0.52 33.24 -8.33
C LEU A 349 -0.23 32.48 -7.03
N LYS A 350 1.03 32.46 -6.57
CA LYS A 350 1.39 31.87 -5.26
C LYS A 350 0.87 32.70 -4.10
N ALA A 351 0.95 34.03 -4.18
CA ALA A 351 0.37 34.94 -3.19
C ALA A 351 -1.16 34.86 -3.16
N GLY A 352 -1.80 34.67 -4.33
CA GLY A 352 -3.24 34.40 -4.44
C GLY A 352 -3.65 33.02 -3.92
N LYS A 353 -2.79 32.00 -4.04
CA LYS A 353 -3.00 30.66 -3.44
C LYS A 353 -3.05 30.72 -1.92
N ASP A 354 -2.30 31.60 -1.26
CA ASP A 354 -2.40 31.79 0.20
C ASP A 354 -3.72 32.45 0.64
N LEU A 355 -4.43 33.12 -0.29
CA LEU A 355 -5.77 33.65 -0.06
C LEU A 355 -6.87 32.61 -0.36
N ALA A 356 -6.70 31.78 -1.40
CA ALA A 356 -7.62 30.70 -1.76
C ALA A 356 -7.47 29.43 -0.89
N ALA A 357 -6.29 29.16 -0.36
CA ALA A 357 -6.05 28.09 0.61
C ALA A 357 -6.72 28.38 1.96
N LYS A 358 -7.00 29.65 2.26
CA LYS A 358 -7.81 30.07 3.42
C LYS A 358 -9.32 29.90 3.22
N THR A 359 -9.79 29.60 2.00
CA THR A 359 -11.23 29.43 1.68
C THR A 359 -11.64 27.99 1.34
N GLY A 360 -10.82 26.98 1.63
CA GLY A 360 -11.25 25.58 1.68
C GLY A 360 -11.41 24.89 0.32
N ALA A 361 -10.33 24.29 -0.19
CA ALA A 361 -10.37 23.25 -1.23
C ALA A 361 -9.20 22.27 -1.05
N GLN A 362 -9.36 21.26 -0.20
CA GLN A 362 -8.38 20.19 0.05
C GLN A 362 -8.69 18.93 -0.77
N SER A 363 -7.72 18.46 -1.58
CA SER A 363 -7.50 17.05 -2.00
C SER A 363 -6.40 16.97 -3.08
N ALA A 364 -5.13 16.82 -2.70
CA ALA A 364 -4.02 16.68 -3.65
C ALA A 364 -3.15 15.52 -3.17
N GLY A 365 -3.23 14.35 -3.81
CA GLY A 365 -2.49 13.18 -3.33
C GLY A 365 -2.18 12.08 -4.34
N TYR A 366 -2.94 11.93 -5.42
CA TYR A 366 -2.82 10.73 -6.26
C TYR A 366 -2.09 10.93 -7.60
N ALA A 367 -2.21 12.07 -8.28
CA ALA A 367 -1.63 12.24 -9.62
C ALA A 367 -0.08 12.38 -9.67
N LYS A 368 0.59 12.75 -8.57
CA LYS A 368 2.06 12.91 -8.52
C LYS A 368 2.83 11.60 -8.36
N LYS A 369 2.19 10.52 -7.89
CA LYS A 369 2.87 9.26 -7.56
C LYS A 369 3.06 8.34 -8.77
N ASP A 370 2.17 8.39 -9.77
CA ASP A 370 2.25 7.50 -10.93
C ASP A 370 3.13 8.05 -12.06
N ALA A 371 3.13 9.37 -12.30
CA ALA A 371 4.00 9.98 -13.33
C ALA A 371 5.50 9.92 -12.97
N ALA A 372 5.85 10.12 -11.69
CA ALA A 372 7.24 10.09 -11.23
C ALA A 372 7.83 8.67 -11.16
N ARG A 373 6.97 7.63 -11.10
CA ARG A 373 7.37 6.22 -11.10
C ARG A 373 7.70 5.70 -12.50
N CYS A 374 7.09 6.26 -13.55
CA CYS A 374 7.43 5.97 -14.94
C CYS A 374 8.73 6.64 -15.40
N ALA A 375 8.97 7.91 -15.02
CA ALA A 375 10.14 8.67 -15.47
C ALA A 375 11.47 8.17 -14.86
N LYS A 376 11.45 7.59 -13.66
CA LYS A 376 12.67 7.13 -12.96
C LYS A 376 13.22 5.77 -13.42
N ARG A 377 12.51 5.03 -14.28
CA ARG A 377 12.89 3.65 -14.65
C ARG A 377 13.51 3.51 -16.05
N TRP A 378 13.57 4.56 -16.86
CA TRP A 378 14.20 4.52 -18.19
C TRP A 378 14.74 5.89 -18.60
N PRO A 379 16.07 6.13 -18.58
CA PRO A 379 16.63 7.33 -19.21
C PRO A 379 16.67 7.14 -20.74
N PRO A 380 16.69 8.23 -21.52
CA PRO A 380 16.78 8.17 -22.97
C PRO A 380 18.21 7.79 -23.37
N THR A 381 18.39 6.81 -24.25
CA THR A 381 19.65 6.62 -24.99
C THR A 381 19.32 6.18 -26.42
N PRO A 382 20.02 6.67 -27.46
CA PRO A 382 19.63 6.47 -28.85
C PRO A 382 19.97 5.04 -29.30
N ALA A 383 19.03 4.35 -29.93
CA ALA A 383 19.19 2.96 -30.39
C ALA A 383 19.97 2.89 -31.73
N GLN A 384 20.99 2.02 -31.79
CA GLN A 384 21.47 1.45 -33.04
C GLN A 384 20.81 0.08 -33.26
N ASP A 385 20.41 -0.21 -34.50
CA ASP A 385 19.74 -1.46 -34.87
C ASP A 385 20.61 -2.70 -34.61
N PRO A 386 20.02 -3.80 -34.13
CA PRO A 386 20.78 -4.93 -33.62
C PRO A 386 21.23 -5.84 -34.79
N LYS A 387 22.54 -6.18 -34.84
CA LYS A 387 23.14 -7.02 -35.89
C LYS A 387 23.00 -8.51 -35.56
N PHE A 388 22.75 -9.37 -36.55
CA PHE A 388 22.59 -10.82 -36.35
C PHE A 388 23.63 -11.63 -37.15
N GLU A 389 24.24 -12.63 -36.52
CA GLU A 389 25.09 -13.67 -37.12
C GLU A 389 24.30 -14.96 -37.34
N VAL A 390 24.51 -15.70 -38.43
CA VAL A 390 23.83 -16.98 -38.67
C VAL A 390 24.71 -18.14 -38.25
N VAL A 391 24.29 -18.88 -37.22
CA VAL A 391 24.98 -20.07 -36.68
C VAL A 391 24.18 -21.32 -37.03
N ARG A 392 24.86 -22.37 -37.50
CA ARG A 392 24.23 -23.65 -37.83
C ARG A 392 24.43 -24.64 -36.69
N ILE A 393 23.35 -25.21 -36.17
CA ILE A 393 23.38 -26.29 -35.18
C ILE A 393 22.50 -27.43 -35.70
N GLY A 394 23.11 -28.60 -35.93
CA GLY A 394 22.44 -29.71 -36.60
C GLY A 394 22.04 -29.39 -38.05
N ASN A 395 20.82 -29.77 -38.45
CA ASN A 395 20.27 -29.49 -39.79
C ASN A 395 19.58 -28.13 -39.94
N SER A 396 19.62 -27.30 -38.90
CA SER A 396 18.90 -26.03 -38.86
C SER A 396 19.86 -24.84 -38.70
N TYR A 397 19.51 -23.73 -39.34
CA TYR A 397 20.24 -22.46 -39.28
C TYR A 397 19.52 -21.49 -38.35
N TYR A 398 20.26 -20.89 -37.42
CA TYR A 398 19.74 -19.97 -36.43
C TYR A 398 20.40 -18.60 -36.59
N ARG A 399 19.66 -17.50 -36.39
CA ARG A 399 20.21 -16.14 -36.40
C ARG A 399 20.46 -15.69 -34.96
N LYS A 400 21.71 -15.73 -34.53
CA LYS A 400 22.21 -15.25 -33.24
C LYS A 400 22.39 -13.74 -33.30
N LEU A 401 21.69 -13.01 -32.44
CA LEU A 401 21.89 -11.57 -32.31
C LEU A 401 23.28 -11.29 -31.71
N VAL A 402 24.07 -10.43 -32.37
CA VAL A 402 25.34 -9.90 -31.86
C VAL A 402 24.97 -8.71 -30.98
N VAL A 403 24.86 -8.99 -29.68
CA VAL A 403 24.55 -8.00 -28.65
C VAL A 403 25.85 -7.35 -28.21
N ASP A 404 25.92 -6.01 -28.23
CA ASP A 404 27.00 -5.24 -27.64
C ASP A 404 27.01 -5.48 -26.11
N GLU A 405 28.19 -5.71 -25.51
CA GLU A 405 28.34 -6.30 -24.17
C GLU A 405 27.69 -5.49 -23.04
N ASN A 406 27.25 -4.25 -23.31
CA ASN A 406 26.71 -3.31 -22.33
C ASN A 406 25.16 -3.24 -22.25
N LEU A 407 24.42 -3.99 -23.08
CA LEU A 407 22.95 -3.96 -23.09
C LEU A 407 22.33 -5.33 -22.74
N LYS A 408 22.58 -5.80 -21.52
CA LYS A 408 21.77 -6.86 -20.88
C LYS A 408 20.65 -6.23 -20.07
N PHE A 409 19.40 -6.53 -20.45
CA PHE A 409 18.24 -6.31 -19.59
C PHE A 409 18.38 -7.17 -18.32
N LYS A 410 18.38 -6.51 -17.15
CA LYS A 410 18.49 -7.07 -15.79
C LYS A 410 17.27 -7.89 -15.36
N CYS A 411 17.04 -9.04 -16.01
CA CYS A 411 16.13 -10.06 -15.48
C CYS A 411 16.81 -11.44 -15.41
N GLU A 412 17.86 -11.69 -16.20
CA GLU A 412 18.65 -12.93 -16.11
C GLU A 412 19.83 -12.81 -15.14
N GLU A 413 20.38 -11.61 -14.89
CA GLU A 413 21.37 -11.41 -13.82
C GLU A 413 20.76 -11.65 -12.44
N ASN A 414 19.50 -11.30 -12.17
CA ASN A 414 18.84 -11.69 -10.90
C ASN A 414 18.47 -13.18 -10.83
N ARG A 415 18.65 -13.97 -11.89
CA ARG A 415 18.51 -15.43 -11.79
C ARG A 415 19.88 -16.08 -11.60
N ARG A 416 20.91 -15.56 -12.26
CA ARG A 416 22.30 -16.03 -12.11
C ARG A 416 22.97 -15.55 -10.82
N TYR A 417 22.71 -14.33 -10.36
CA TYR A 417 23.12 -13.89 -9.02
C TYR A 417 22.41 -14.72 -7.96
N PHE A 418 21.14 -15.08 -8.10
CA PHE A 418 20.50 -15.95 -7.11
C PHE A 418 20.98 -17.40 -7.18
N GLU A 419 21.29 -17.95 -8.36
CA GLU A 419 21.85 -19.31 -8.48
C GLU A 419 23.35 -19.36 -8.12
N GLU A 420 24.13 -18.29 -8.33
CA GLU A 420 25.53 -18.15 -7.92
C GLU A 420 25.65 -17.75 -6.44
N ASP A 421 24.78 -16.87 -5.90
CA ASP A 421 24.68 -16.53 -4.46
C ASP A 421 24.10 -17.72 -3.67
N GLU A 422 23.10 -18.47 -4.17
CA GLU A 422 22.64 -19.72 -3.54
C GLU A 422 23.75 -20.79 -3.59
N ALA A 423 24.54 -20.88 -4.67
CA ALA A 423 25.66 -21.83 -4.75
C ALA A 423 26.88 -21.42 -3.90
N GLU A 424 27.15 -20.11 -3.73
CA GLU A 424 28.16 -19.58 -2.81
C GLU A 424 27.70 -19.73 -1.35
N GLU A 425 26.44 -19.41 -1.01
CA GLU A 425 25.87 -19.65 0.34
C GLU A 425 25.81 -21.15 0.68
N GLU A 426 25.39 -22.01 -0.25
CA GLU A 426 25.43 -23.47 -0.07
C GLU A 426 26.88 -23.98 0.06
N GLY A 427 27.84 -23.32 -0.61
CA GLY A 427 29.28 -23.60 -0.50
C GLY A 427 29.87 -23.22 0.86
N GLU A 428 29.54 -22.04 1.40
CA GLU A 428 29.96 -21.59 2.73
C GLU A 428 29.31 -22.41 3.86
N LEU A 429 28.04 -22.81 3.66
CA LEU A 429 27.33 -23.71 4.58
C LEU A 429 27.93 -25.11 4.56
N ASP A 430 28.38 -25.58 3.40
CA ASP A 430 29.04 -26.88 3.24
C ASP A 430 30.31 -27.03 4.08
N GLU A 431 31.06 -25.94 4.30
CA GLU A 431 32.25 -25.93 5.17
C GLU A 431 31.91 -26.05 6.66
N GLN A 432 30.70 -25.65 7.06
CA GLN A 432 30.22 -25.65 8.45
C GLN A 432 29.43 -26.93 8.81
N LEU A 433 29.12 -27.77 7.82
CA LEU A 433 28.41 -29.02 8.00
C LEU A 433 29.34 -30.13 8.52
N LEU A 434 28.93 -30.75 9.63
CA LEU A 434 29.60 -31.92 10.19
C LEU A 434 28.84 -33.19 9.81
N TYR A 435 29.53 -34.27 9.46
CA TYR A 435 28.89 -35.57 9.22
C TYR A 435 29.09 -36.49 10.42
N GLU A 436 28.01 -36.78 11.15
CA GLU A 436 28.04 -37.59 12.37
C GLU A 436 26.96 -38.67 12.32
N GLY A 437 27.36 -39.95 12.47
CA GLY A 437 26.40 -41.03 12.72
C GLY A 437 25.35 -41.24 11.61
N ASP A 438 25.75 -41.05 10.35
CA ASP A 438 24.89 -41.16 9.15
C ASP A 438 23.92 -39.98 8.92
N GLU A 439 24.17 -38.85 9.59
CA GLU A 439 23.44 -37.59 9.41
C GLU A 439 24.41 -36.42 9.27
N TRP A 440 24.03 -35.42 8.47
CA TRP A 440 24.65 -34.11 8.47
C TRP A 440 24.13 -33.31 9.66
N VAL A 441 25.02 -32.55 10.30
CA VAL A 441 24.77 -31.74 11.49
C VAL A 441 25.25 -30.32 11.21
N PHE A 442 24.37 -29.35 11.42
CA PHE A 442 24.68 -27.92 11.33
C PHE A 442 24.43 -27.24 12.67
N ARG A 443 25.38 -26.42 13.13
CA ARG A 443 25.22 -25.59 14.33
C ARG A 443 24.82 -24.19 13.90
N MET A 444 23.55 -23.85 14.09
CA MET A 444 23.01 -22.54 13.78
C MET A 444 23.13 -21.62 14.99
N GLU A 445 23.87 -20.51 14.86
CA GLU A 445 24.01 -19.53 15.93
C GLU A 445 22.77 -18.65 16.04
N MET A 446 22.18 -18.55 17.23
CA MET A 446 21.03 -17.69 17.46
C MET A 446 20.77 -17.44 18.95
N PRO A 447 20.28 -16.26 19.35
CA PRO A 447 19.99 -15.98 20.75
C PRO A 447 18.97 -16.95 21.36
N ALA A 448 19.21 -17.42 22.58
CA ALA A 448 18.36 -18.39 23.27
C ALA A 448 16.89 -17.93 23.44
N ILE A 449 16.60 -16.63 23.35
CA ILE A 449 15.23 -16.10 23.37
C ILE A 449 14.38 -16.61 22.20
N PHE A 450 15.00 -16.95 21.06
CA PHE A 450 14.30 -17.47 19.89
C PHE A 450 13.91 -18.94 20.01
N HIS A 451 14.55 -19.69 20.92
CA HIS A 451 14.27 -21.11 21.14
C HIS A 451 12.80 -21.36 21.47
N LYS A 452 12.15 -20.45 22.21
CA LYS A 452 10.73 -20.57 22.56
C LYS A 452 9.81 -20.48 21.34
N PHE A 453 10.19 -19.71 20.31
CA PHE A 453 9.40 -19.56 19.08
C PHE A 453 9.58 -20.75 18.15
N ILE A 454 10.82 -21.27 18.05
CA ILE A 454 11.14 -22.48 17.29
C ILE A 454 10.41 -23.69 17.87
N VAL A 455 10.43 -23.85 19.19
CA VAL A 455 9.68 -24.93 19.85
C VAL A 455 8.18 -24.67 19.70
N GLY A 456 7.71 -23.47 20.05
CA GLY A 456 6.29 -23.12 20.04
C GLY A 456 5.48 -23.83 21.14
N SER A 457 4.20 -23.48 21.26
CA SER A 457 3.31 -24.09 22.26
C SER A 457 3.16 -25.59 22.00
N ARG A 458 3.41 -26.42 23.02
CA ARG A 458 3.39 -27.90 22.94
C ARG A 458 4.27 -28.46 21.81
N ALA A 459 5.39 -27.80 21.50
CA ALA A 459 6.32 -28.18 20.43
C ALA A 459 5.70 -28.17 19.01
N ARG A 460 4.55 -27.52 18.80
CA ARG A 460 3.85 -27.51 17.49
C ARG A 460 4.67 -26.87 16.37
N ASN A 461 5.36 -25.77 16.64
CA ASN A 461 6.16 -25.09 15.62
C ASN A 461 7.36 -25.95 15.21
N LYS A 462 8.03 -26.56 16.20
CA LYS A 462 9.13 -27.49 15.94
C LYS A 462 8.66 -28.66 15.08
N GLN A 463 7.55 -29.32 15.45
CA GLN A 463 7.01 -30.45 14.67
C GLN A 463 6.66 -30.04 13.24
N LYS A 464 6.11 -28.83 13.06
CA LYS A 464 5.80 -28.28 11.75
C LYS A 464 7.07 -28.05 10.91
N LEU A 465 8.07 -27.39 11.48
CA LEU A 465 9.36 -27.12 10.82
C LEU A 465 10.09 -28.41 10.44
N GLU A 466 10.10 -29.40 11.33
CA GLU A 466 10.71 -30.72 11.08
C GLU A 466 9.95 -31.49 9.98
N MET A 467 8.61 -31.40 9.95
CA MET A 467 7.78 -32.03 8.92
C MET A 467 7.93 -31.38 7.53
N GLU A 468 8.01 -30.06 7.47
CA GLU A 468 8.13 -29.30 6.21
C GLU A 468 9.53 -29.40 5.59
N SER A 469 10.58 -29.39 6.42
CA SER A 469 11.97 -29.46 5.94
C SER A 469 12.52 -30.89 5.84
N GLY A 470 11.92 -31.86 6.54
CA GLY A 470 12.48 -33.20 6.71
C GLY A 470 13.76 -33.24 7.57
N CYS A 471 14.11 -32.13 8.23
CA CYS A 471 15.26 -31.98 9.12
C CYS A 471 14.83 -32.11 10.59
N ARG A 472 15.65 -32.74 11.42
CA ARG A 472 15.45 -32.83 12.87
C ARG A 472 16.12 -31.66 13.57
N ILE A 473 15.37 -30.95 14.42
CA ILE A 473 15.83 -29.77 15.15
C ILE A 473 16.13 -30.16 16.60
N VAL A 474 17.35 -29.91 17.06
CA VAL A 474 17.78 -30.15 18.45
C VAL A 474 18.06 -28.81 19.11
N VAL A 475 17.16 -28.42 20.02
CA VAL A 475 17.26 -27.19 20.81
C VAL A 475 17.92 -27.53 22.16
N PRO A 476 18.99 -26.84 22.57
CA PRO A 476 19.62 -27.04 23.87
C PRO A 476 18.65 -26.88 25.05
N LYS A 477 18.98 -27.50 26.19
CA LYS A 477 18.10 -27.39 27.37
C LYS A 477 18.08 -25.95 27.88
N ARG A 478 16.96 -25.53 28.46
CA ARG A 478 16.79 -24.19 29.05
C ARG A 478 17.85 -23.85 30.11
N GLU A 479 18.43 -24.86 30.75
CA GLU A 479 19.45 -24.71 31.80
C GLU A 479 20.85 -24.43 31.24
N GLU A 480 21.10 -24.80 29.98
CA GLU A 480 22.41 -24.67 29.33
C GLU A 480 22.59 -23.28 28.68
N LEU A 481 21.49 -22.56 28.39
CA LEU A 481 21.46 -21.18 27.85
C LEU A 481 22.44 -20.95 26.68
N GLU A 482 22.65 -21.97 25.84
CA GLU A 482 23.49 -21.84 24.66
C GLU A 482 22.77 -21.02 23.58
N ASP A 483 23.47 -20.04 23.00
CA ASP A 483 22.98 -19.23 21.88
C ASP A 483 23.12 -19.98 20.54
N CYS A 484 22.57 -21.20 20.46
CA CYS A 484 22.53 -21.97 19.22
C CYS A 484 21.45 -23.06 19.19
N VAL A 485 21.13 -23.52 17.98
CA VAL A 485 20.28 -24.69 17.70
C VAL A 485 21.01 -25.61 16.71
N TYR A 486 20.84 -26.93 16.87
CA TYR A 486 21.45 -27.92 15.98
C TYR A 486 20.43 -28.48 15.00
N LEU A 487 20.75 -28.47 13.71
CA LEU A 487 19.94 -29.06 12.64
C LEU A 487 20.58 -30.37 12.20
N ARG A 488 19.79 -31.45 12.09
CA ARG A 488 20.28 -32.79 11.74
C ARG A 488 19.45 -33.41 10.61
N ALA A 489 20.06 -33.86 9.53
CA ALA A 489 19.32 -34.50 8.44
C ALA A 489 20.20 -35.44 7.60
N ARG A 490 19.58 -36.34 6.82
CA ARG A 490 20.31 -37.27 5.93
C ARG A 490 20.81 -36.61 4.64
N GLN A 491 20.11 -35.56 4.20
CA GLN A 491 20.46 -34.81 2.99
C GLN A 491 20.74 -33.35 3.35
N LYS A 492 21.78 -32.77 2.75
CA LYS A 492 22.17 -31.37 2.97
C LYS A 492 21.04 -30.38 2.65
N GLN A 493 20.27 -30.63 1.58
CA GLN A 493 19.12 -29.80 1.19
C GLN A 493 18.06 -29.64 2.30
N GLN A 494 17.89 -30.66 3.14
CA GLN A 494 16.95 -30.61 4.25
C GLN A 494 17.42 -29.64 5.34
N ILE A 495 18.74 -29.53 5.55
CA ILE A 495 19.32 -28.56 6.47
C ILE A 495 19.16 -27.14 5.92
N TYR A 496 19.42 -26.92 4.62
CA TYR A 496 19.25 -25.61 3.99
C TYR A 496 17.81 -25.11 4.07
N SER A 497 16.86 -25.99 3.71
CA SER A 497 15.43 -25.69 3.82
C SER A 497 15.02 -25.39 5.27
N CYS A 498 15.54 -26.15 6.24
CA CYS A 498 15.24 -25.93 7.65
C CYS A 498 15.83 -24.61 8.19
N LYS A 499 17.08 -24.29 7.83
CA LYS A 499 17.74 -23.03 8.18
C LYS A 499 16.92 -21.84 7.69
N ALA A 500 16.56 -21.82 6.41
CA ALA A 500 15.77 -20.74 5.82
C ALA A 500 14.38 -20.57 6.49
N LEU A 501 13.70 -21.67 6.82
CA LEU A 501 12.41 -21.62 7.52
C LEU A 501 12.54 -21.08 8.95
N ILE A 502 13.62 -21.42 9.67
CA ILE A 502 13.87 -20.89 11.02
C ILE A 502 14.25 -19.40 10.96
N GLU A 503 15.06 -18.98 10.01
CA GLU A 503 15.43 -17.57 9.81
C GLU A 503 14.19 -16.71 9.54
N LEU A 504 13.32 -17.14 8.61
CA LEU A 504 12.05 -16.46 8.33
C LEU A 504 11.13 -16.38 9.55
N LEU A 505 11.08 -17.45 10.36
CA LEU A 505 10.32 -17.45 11.61
C LEU A 505 10.90 -16.45 12.62
N CYS A 506 12.22 -16.40 12.74
CA CYS A 506 12.89 -15.48 13.66
C CYS A 506 12.67 -14.03 13.25
N GLU A 507 12.79 -13.68 11.96
CA GLU A 507 12.49 -12.35 11.45
C GLU A 507 11.05 -11.91 11.78
N LYS A 508 10.08 -12.81 11.56
CA LYS A 508 8.67 -12.54 11.87
C LYS A 508 8.43 -12.31 13.36
N GLU A 509 9.06 -13.10 14.22
CA GLU A 509 8.86 -13.03 15.66
C GLU A 509 9.71 -11.94 16.34
N GLU A 510 10.82 -11.50 15.71
CA GLU A 510 11.66 -10.40 16.19
C GLU A 510 10.86 -9.11 16.33
N ALA A 511 9.90 -8.85 15.43
CA ALA A 511 9.01 -7.69 15.51
C ALA A 511 8.25 -7.61 16.85
N LYS A 512 7.93 -8.76 17.46
CA LYS A 512 7.18 -8.87 18.72
C LYS A 512 8.05 -8.75 19.97
N LEU A 513 9.38 -8.84 19.85
CA LEU A 513 10.28 -8.69 20.99
C LEU A 513 10.34 -7.24 21.48
N GLU A 514 10.45 -7.06 22.80
CA GLU A 514 10.64 -5.75 23.42
C GLU A 514 12.06 -5.22 23.16
N TYR A 515 12.20 -3.89 23.06
CA TYR A 515 13.50 -3.25 22.98
C TYR A 515 14.27 -3.43 24.29
N THR A 516 15.54 -3.83 24.19
CA THR A 516 16.40 -4.11 25.35
C THR A 516 17.37 -2.97 25.62
N HIS A 517 17.83 -2.28 24.58
CA HIS A 517 18.83 -1.22 24.65
C HIS A 517 18.40 -0.02 23.82
N PHE A 518 19.09 1.10 23.98
CA PHE A 518 18.93 2.28 23.14
C PHE A 518 20.22 3.09 23.08
N ILE A 519 20.45 3.79 21.98
CA ILE A 519 21.52 4.77 21.85
C ILE A 519 21.03 6.11 22.36
N SER A 520 21.84 6.75 23.19
CA SER A 520 21.47 8.03 23.79
C SER A 520 22.61 9.05 23.76
N VAL A 521 22.21 10.32 23.66
CA VAL A 521 23.09 11.47 23.87
C VAL A 521 22.78 12.05 25.26
N PRO A 522 23.69 11.88 26.24
CA PRO A 522 23.46 12.35 27.60
C PRO A 522 23.47 13.88 27.69
N LEU A 523 22.48 14.45 28.37
CA LEU A 523 22.34 15.89 28.63
C LEU A 523 22.77 16.26 30.05
N ALA A 524 22.99 15.27 30.90
CA ALA A 524 23.29 15.42 32.32
C ALA A 524 24.70 15.99 32.62
N HIS A 525 25.52 16.27 31.61
CA HIS A 525 26.86 16.83 31.78
C HIS A 525 26.84 18.31 32.18
N ASP A 526 25.75 19.03 31.92
CA ASP A 526 25.61 20.44 32.28
C ASP A 526 24.96 20.59 33.67
N ASP A 527 25.73 21.10 34.63
CA ASP A 527 25.30 21.30 36.01
C ASP A 527 24.11 22.26 36.12
N LYS A 528 24.11 23.32 35.30
CA LYS A 528 23.06 24.33 35.30
C LYS A 528 21.76 23.75 34.77
N PHE A 529 21.82 22.95 33.71
CA PHE A 529 20.66 22.24 33.18
C PHE A 529 20.07 21.28 34.21
N ARG A 530 20.92 20.50 34.91
CA ARG A 530 20.44 19.61 35.98
C ARG A 530 19.71 20.36 37.10
N GLN A 531 20.30 21.46 37.57
CA GLN A 531 19.68 22.32 38.58
C GLN A 531 18.34 22.88 38.11
N LEU A 532 18.22 23.28 36.85
CA LEU A 532 16.96 23.76 36.27
C LEU A 532 15.89 22.67 36.20
N VAL A 533 16.26 21.43 35.84
CA VAL A 533 15.33 20.28 35.81
C VAL A 533 14.87 19.93 37.23
N ASP A 534 15.78 19.92 38.20
CA ASP A 534 15.45 19.66 39.60
C ASP A 534 14.56 20.77 40.18
N GLN A 535 14.85 22.05 39.89
CA GLN A 535 14.00 23.18 40.27
C GLN A 535 12.61 23.09 39.64
N PHE A 536 12.52 22.76 38.34
CA PHE A 536 11.24 22.56 37.67
C PHE A 536 10.40 21.47 38.34
N ARG A 537 11.02 20.34 38.70
CA ARG A 537 10.36 19.27 39.44
C ARG A 537 9.82 19.76 40.78
N GLU A 538 10.63 20.47 41.56
CA GLU A 538 10.21 21.02 42.85
C GLU A 538 9.03 22.00 42.70
N ASP A 539 9.12 22.94 41.76
CA ASP A 539 8.08 23.95 41.50
C ASP A 539 6.74 23.34 41.08
N VAL A 540 6.76 22.26 40.30
CA VAL A 540 5.55 21.56 39.85
C VAL A 540 4.96 20.71 40.97
N VAL A 541 5.78 19.96 41.71
CA VAL A 541 5.30 19.12 42.83
C VAL A 541 4.71 19.99 43.95
N LEU A 542 5.31 21.16 44.24
CA LEU A 542 4.80 22.11 45.24
C LEU A 542 3.39 22.63 44.93
N GLN A 543 3.00 22.67 43.65
CA GLN A 543 1.67 23.13 43.23
C GLN A 543 0.56 22.08 43.38
N ARG A 544 0.91 20.82 43.69
CA ARG A 544 -0.03 19.72 43.99
C ARG A 544 -1.10 19.51 42.91
N PHE A 545 -0.69 19.49 41.64
CA PHE A 545 -1.58 19.13 40.54
C PHE A 545 -2.10 17.69 40.68
N ALA A 546 -3.37 17.48 40.32
CA ALA A 546 -3.99 16.16 40.39
C ALA A 546 -3.31 15.18 39.42
N GLY A 547 -2.92 14.00 39.92
CA GLY A 547 -2.24 12.96 39.11
C GLY A 547 -0.75 13.22 38.84
N ILE A 548 -0.17 14.29 39.41
CA ILE A 548 1.25 14.61 39.27
C ILE A 548 1.96 14.39 40.62
N ASP A 549 2.85 13.42 40.66
CA ASP A 549 3.69 13.11 41.82
C ASP A 549 5.18 13.15 41.47
N ALA A 550 6.05 13.31 42.47
CA ALA A 550 7.49 13.33 42.28
C ALA A 550 8.06 12.05 41.62
N SER A 551 7.33 10.93 41.66
CA SER A 551 7.70 9.64 41.03
C SER A 551 7.65 9.63 39.50
N ILE A 552 6.83 10.47 38.86
CA ILE A 552 6.71 10.50 37.39
C ILE A 552 7.81 11.32 36.71
N PHE A 553 8.69 11.98 37.48
CA PHE A 553 9.76 12.82 36.94
C PHE A 553 11.02 12.02 36.61
N MET A 554 11.63 12.33 35.46
CA MET A 554 12.94 11.82 35.10
C MET A 554 14.01 12.43 36.02
N PRO A 555 14.89 11.62 36.65
CA PRO A 555 16.01 12.16 37.41
C PRO A 555 16.93 13.01 36.53
N SER A 556 17.35 14.18 37.02
CA SER A 556 18.22 15.12 36.28
C SER A 556 19.52 14.47 35.77
N ARG A 557 20.06 13.50 36.51
CA ARG A 557 21.27 12.72 36.13
C ARG A 557 21.06 11.73 34.98
N ARG A 558 19.82 11.43 34.61
CA ARG A 558 19.46 10.49 33.54
C ARG A 558 18.88 11.19 32.31
N MET A 559 18.92 12.51 32.26
CA MET A 559 18.44 13.27 31.10
C MET A 559 19.27 12.97 29.85
N HIS A 560 18.59 12.63 28.77
CA HIS A 560 19.21 12.26 27.50
C HIS A 560 18.26 12.52 26.32
N PHE A 561 18.83 12.59 25.11
CA PHE A 561 18.10 12.34 23.87
C PHE A 561 18.27 10.88 23.45
N THR A 562 17.19 10.23 23.04
CA THR A 562 17.24 8.89 22.47
C THR A 562 17.35 8.99 20.95
N LEU A 563 18.34 8.33 20.35
CA LEU A 563 18.56 8.34 18.90
C LEU A 563 18.03 7.08 18.21
N CYS A 564 18.14 5.92 18.86
CA CYS A 564 17.75 4.63 18.28
C CYS A 564 17.42 3.61 19.36
N MET A 565 16.33 2.87 19.22
CA MET A 565 16.00 1.72 20.07
C MET A 565 16.56 0.43 19.45
N LEU A 566 17.11 -0.45 20.29
CA LEU A 566 17.86 -1.63 19.88
C LEU A 566 17.31 -2.90 20.52
N LYS A 567 17.35 -4.00 19.76
CA LYS A 567 16.96 -5.35 20.17
C LYS A 567 18.21 -6.24 20.21
N LEU A 568 19.00 -6.08 21.26
CA LEU A 568 20.20 -6.90 21.49
C LEU A 568 19.83 -7.99 22.48
N HIS A 569 19.81 -9.23 22.02
CA HIS A 569 19.31 -10.39 22.77
C HIS A 569 20.39 -11.43 23.10
N SER A 570 21.62 -11.28 22.60
CA SER A 570 22.77 -12.08 22.99
C SER A 570 23.95 -11.22 23.46
N HIS A 571 24.87 -11.83 24.21
CA HIS A 571 26.12 -11.18 24.61
C HIS A 571 27.00 -10.84 23.39
N ALA A 572 27.01 -11.70 22.38
CA ALA A 572 27.72 -11.44 21.12
C ALA A 572 27.22 -10.18 20.41
N GLN A 573 25.90 -10.00 20.31
CA GLN A 573 25.32 -8.77 19.73
C GLN A 573 25.68 -7.51 20.53
N VAL A 574 25.76 -7.63 21.86
CA VAL A 574 26.17 -6.52 22.73
C VAL A 574 27.65 -6.18 22.52
N ASP A 575 28.52 -7.19 22.40
CA ASP A 575 29.95 -6.98 22.15
C ASP A 575 30.20 -6.42 20.74
N GLU A 576 29.48 -6.91 19.73
CA GLU A 576 29.53 -6.38 18.37
C GLU A 576 29.03 -4.92 18.31
N MET A 577 27.99 -4.58 19.07
CA MET A 577 27.54 -3.19 19.22
C MET A 577 28.62 -2.30 19.88
N LYS A 578 29.38 -2.82 20.85
CA LYS A 578 30.51 -2.06 21.43
C LYS A 578 31.58 -1.76 20.40
N GLU A 579 31.93 -2.75 19.57
CA GLU A 579 32.90 -2.54 18.48
C GLU A 579 32.37 -1.56 17.43
N ALA A 580 31.09 -1.67 17.04
CA ALA A 580 30.45 -0.73 16.12
C ALA A 580 30.50 0.71 16.67
N LEU A 581 30.30 0.91 17.97
CA LEU A 581 30.39 2.23 18.60
C LEU A 581 31.83 2.76 18.64
N LYS A 582 32.85 1.91 18.84
CA LYS A 582 34.26 2.32 18.74
C LYS A 582 34.62 2.77 17.32
N ASP A 583 34.16 2.03 16.32
CA ASP A 583 34.33 2.36 14.91
C ASP A 583 33.65 3.68 14.55
N LEU A 584 32.41 3.87 15.01
CA LEU A 584 31.70 5.13 14.83
C LEU A 584 32.50 6.28 15.45
N SER A 585 33.00 6.10 16.67
CA SER A 585 33.83 7.11 17.34
C SER A 585 35.09 7.46 16.53
N ALA A 586 35.77 6.47 15.94
CA ALA A 586 36.95 6.70 15.10
C ALA A 586 36.59 7.46 13.81
N ARG A 587 35.48 7.11 13.16
CA ARG A 587 34.98 7.79 11.95
C ARG A 587 34.59 9.24 12.23
N LEU A 588 33.91 9.48 13.35
CA LEU A 588 33.52 10.83 13.76
C LEU A 588 34.74 11.69 14.11
N ALA A 589 35.75 11.12 14.77
CA ALA A 589 37.00 11.82 15.09
C ALA A 589 37.81 12.23 13.84
N ALA A 590 37.71 11.45 12.76
CA ALA A 590 38.36 11.77 11.48
C ALA A 590 37.62 12.85 10.67
N SER A 591 36.35 13.11 10.96
CA SER A 591 35.54 14.09 10.24
C SER A 591 35.75 15.51 10.80
N SER A 592 36.03 16.47 9.91
CA SER A 592 36.16 17.89 10.27
C SER A 592 34.86 18.48 10.84
N ASP A 593 33.72 17.87 10.54
CA ASP A 593 32.42 18.36 10.97
C ASP A 593 32.23 18.22 12.47
N TYR A 594 32.75 17.16 13.10
CA TYR A 594 32.52 16.85 14.52
C TYR A 594 33.55 17.48 15.47
N GLY A 595 34.53 18.23 14.96
CA GLY A 595 35.54 18.93 15.76
C GLY A 595 35.02 20.18 16.50
N ARG A 596 33.79 20.63 16.24
CA ARG A 596 33.18 21.80 16.90
C ARG A 596 32.02 21.38 17.81
N PRO A 597 31.93 21.94 19.04
CA PRO A 597 30.82 21.68 19.93
C PRO A 597 29.51 22.22 19.35
N VAL A 598 28.41 21.52 19.59
CA VAL A 598 27.06 21.99 19.25
C VAL A 598 26.28 22.18 20.54
N LEU A 599 25.67 23.36 20.66
CA LEU A 599 24.91 23.75 21.84
C LEU A 599 23.45 23.36 21.67
N ALA A 600 22.89 22.67 22.67
CA ALA A 600 21.47 22.36 22.73
C ALA A 600 20.73 23.43 23.54
N HIS A 601 19.81 24.14 22.90
CA HIS A 601 18.96 25.17 23.49
C HIS A 601 17.61 24.58 23.88
N MET A 602 17.54 24.00 25.08
CA MET A 602 16.32 23.41 25.63
C MET A 602 15.32 24.51 25.99
N LYS A 603 14.17 24.57 25.29
CA LYS A 603 13.18 25.63 25.56
C LYS A 603 11.73 25.16 25.42
N GLY A 604 10.99 25.30 26.52
CA GLY A 604 9.55 25.06 26.58
C GLY A 604 9.20 23.60 26.85
N LEU A 605 7.94 23.40 27.25
CA LEU A 605 7.37 22.07 27.43
C LEU A 605 6.56 21.64 26.22
N HIS A 606 6.61 20.34 25.93
CA HIS A 606 5.89 19.67 24.87
C HIS A 606 5.33 18.33 25.36
N ILE A 607 4.30 17.85 24.66
CA ILE A 607 3.59 16.62 24.96
C ILE A 607 3.58 15.72 23.71
N MET A 608 3.52 14.41 23.92
CA MET A 608 3.49 13.42 22.82
C MET A 608 2.08 13.19 22.26
N THR A 609 1.05 13.71 22.94
CA THR A 609 -0.37 13.62 22.60
C THR A 609 -0.91 14.99 22.23
N ASP A 610 -1.95 15.06 21.39
CA ASP A 610 -2.56 16.35 21.01
C ASP A 610 -3.50 16.92 22.10
N ASP A 611 -3.93 16.08 23.05
CA ASP A 611 -4.78 16.46 24.16
C ASP A 611 -3.96 16.75 25.45
N PRO A 612 -3.90 18.00 25.93
CA PRO A 612 -3.19 18.35 27.16
C PRO A 612 -3.90 17.90 28.43
N THR A 613 -5.17 17.48 28.36
CA THR A 613 -5.93 17.01 29.54
C THR A 613 -5.66 15.55 29.89
N SER A 614 -5.08 14.78 28.96
CA SER A 614 -4.74 13.37 29.14
C SER A 614 -3.34 13.08 28.60
N VAL A 615 -2.33 13.40 29.41
CA VAL A 615 -0.92 13.32 29.04
C VAL A 615 -0.22 12.22 29.83
N GLY A 616 0.53 11.36 29.14
CA GLY A 616 1.40 10.35 29.76
C GLY A 616 2.88 10.71 29.72
N VAL A 617 3.30 11.64 28.85
CA VAL A 617 4.71 12.04 28.67
C VAL A 617 4.82 13.55 28.42
N VAL A 618 5.66 14.22 29.20
CA VAL A 618 6.06 15.62 28.99
C VAL A 618 7.55 15.66 28.73
N PHE A 619 7.98 16.41 27.72
CA PHE A 619 9.38 16.55 27.34
C PHE A 619 9.75 17.99 26.99
N THR A 620 11.04 18.29 27.02
CA THR A 620 11.62 19.51 26.47
C THR A 620 12.50 19.14 25.28
N THR A 621 12.68 20.06 24.34
CA THR A 621 13.57 19.83 23.20
C THR A 621 14.21 21.13 22.72
N ASP A 622 15.17 20.99 21.82
CA ASP A 622 15.74 22.08 21.03
C ASP A 622 15.05 22.08 19.65
N ARG A 623 14.68 23.27 19.16
CA ARG A 623 14.06 23.47 17.84
C ARG A 623 15.02 24.07 16.80
N SER A 624 16.30 24.17 17.11
CA SER A 624 17.32 24.67 16.21
C SER A 624 17.57 23.66 15.10
N SER A 625 17.51 24.16 13.86
CA SER A 625 17.86 23.35 12.68
C SER A 625 19.33 22.90 12.73
N ALA A 626 20.20 23.65 13.41
CA ALA A 626 21.61 23.30 13.56
C ALA A 626 21.81 21.99 14.35
N LEU A 627 21.19 21.85 15.53
CA LEU A 627 21.28 20.60 16.30
C LEU A 627 20.55 19.47 15.57
N GLN A 628 19.36 19.73 15.04
CA GLN A 628 18.56 18.72 14.33
C GLN A 628 19.31 18.13 13.13
N ASN A 629 19.86 18.98 12.26
CA ASN A 629 20.63 18.55 11.09
C ASN A 629 21.86 17.75 11.49
N ARG A 630 22.53 18.13 12.58
CA ARG A 630 23.69 17.40 13.08
C ARG A 630 23.33 16.03 13.66
N MET A 631 22.22 15.94 14.40
CA MET A 631 21.75 14.67 14.94
C MET A 631 21.26 13.74 13.83
N ASN A 632 20.62 14.26 12.78
CA ASN A 632 20.29 13.49 11.58
C ASN A 632 21.55 12.97 10.89
N ALA A 633 22.54 13.82 10.63
CA ALA A 633 23.81 13.40 10.00
C ALA A 633 24.59 12.36 10.85
N LEU A 634 24.60 12.51 12.18
CA LEU A 634 25.16 11.51 13.09
C LEU A 634 24.40 10.18 12.98
N SER A 635 23.07 10.25 12.94
CA SER A 635 22.21 9.08 12.86
C SER A 635 22.33 8.37 11.51
N ASP A 636 22.51 9.09 10.41
CA ASP A 636 22.80 8.49 9.09
C ASP A 636 24.06 7.63 9.12
N ASN A 637 25.16 8.17 9.65
CA ASN A 637 26.42 7.44 9.78
C ASN A 637 26.29 6.23 10.71
N MET A 638 25.55 6.40 11.81
CA MET A 638 25.29 5.35 12.79
C MET A 638 24.44 4.23 12.19
N PHE A 639 23.34 4.55 11.50
CA PHE A 639 22.43 3.58 10.90
C PHE A 639 23.11 2.79 9.79
N GLN A 640 23.87 3.45 8.91
CA GLN A 640 24.65 2.76 7.88
C GLN A 640 25.63 1.76 8.49
N LEU A 641 26.35 2.14 9.54
CA LEU A 641 27.30 1.24 10.21
C LEU A 641 26.61 0.07 10.91
N PHE A 642 25.51 0.33 11.61
CA PHE A 642 24.78 -0.70 12.35
C PHE A 642 24.08 -1.69 11.42
N GLN A 643 23.55 -1.21 10.28
CA GLN A 643 22.99 -2.06 9.24
C GLN A 643 24.08 -2.93 8.60
N ALA A 644 25.25 -2.36 8.29
CA ALA A 644 26.37 -3.12 7.72
C ALA A 644 26.91 -4.22 8.66
N ARG A 645 26.67 -4.09 9.96
CA ARG A 645 27.05 -5.09 10.99
C ARG A 645 25.88 -5.96 11.45
N ASN A 646 24.74 -5.93 10.75
CA ASN A 646 23.53 -6.70 11.07
C ASN A 646 23.00 -6.49 12.51
N LEU A 647 23.23 -5.30 13.08
CA LEU A 647 22.77 -4.93 14.42
C LEU A 647 21.38 -4.28 14.42
N VAL A 648 20.97 -3.71 13.27
CA VAL A 648 19.67 -3.06 13.08
C VAL A 648 19.21 -3.27 11.63
N SER A 649 17.95 -3.66 11.42
CA SER A 649 17.36 -3.79 10.09
C SER A 649 16.70 -2.48 9.60
N SER A 650 16.58 -2.32 8.28
CA SER A 650 15.84 -1.20 7.67
C SER A 650 14.38 -1.15 8.13
N GLN A 651 13.75 -2.31 8.30
CA GLN A 651 12.37 -2.41 8.80
C GLN A 651 12.27 -1.93 10.25
N SER A 652 13.27 -2.23 11.10
CA SER A 652 13.33 -1.70 12.47
C SER A 652 13.40 -0.18 12.48
N LEU A 653 14.26 0.44 11.65
CA LEU A 653 14.38 1.90 11.56
C LEU A 653 13.10 2.57 11.05
N MET A 654 12.45 1.97 10.04
CA MET A 654 11.15 2.45 9.52
C MET A 654 10.04 2.35 10.57
N SER A 655 9.96 1.24 11.31
CA SER A 655 8.96 1.05 12.37
C SER A 655 9.09 2.08 13.49
N GLN A 656 10.33 2.50 13.78
CA GLN A 656 10.64 3.55 14.75
C GLN A 656 10.45 4.97 14.18
N ARG A 657 10.11 5.11 12.89
CA ARG A 657 10.01 6.39 12.17
C ARG A 657 11.27 7.24 12.28
N LEU A 658 12.44 6.59 12.22
CA LEU A 658 13.75 7.25 12.27
C LEU A 658 14.31 7.60 10.89
N LEU A 659 13.59 7.23 9.82
CA LEU A 659 13.92 7.55 8.44
C LEU A 659 12.89 8.51 7.85
N SER A 660 13.33 9.36 6.93
CA SER A 660 12.49 10.24 6.12
C SER A 660 11.49 9.45 5.27
N SER A 661 10.48 10.15 4.75
CA SER A 661 9.41 9.52 3.95
C SER A 661 9.88 8.81 2.67
N ASP A 662 11.09 9.12 2.20
CA ASP A 662 11.76 8.45 1.08
C ASP A 662 12.67 7.29 1.51
N GLY A 663 12.87 7.09 2.82
CA GLY A 663 13.71 6.05 3.41
C GLY A 663 15.21 6.27 3.26
N GLN A 664 15.66 7.42 2.76
CA GLN A 664 17.07 7.65 2.39
C GLN A 664 17.91 8.33 3.47
N HIS A 665 17.28 9.09 4.36
CA HIS A 665 17.97 9.89 5.38
C HIS A 665 17.34 9.71 6.76
N ALA A 666 18.13 9.90 7.80
CA ALA A 666 17.67 9.86 9.17
C ALA A 666 16.86 11.11 9.51
N GLU A 667 15.72 10.91 10.15
CA GLU A 667 14.83 11.97 10.64
C GLU A 667 14.51 11.72 12.13
N VAL A 668 15.52 11.89 12.99
CA VAL A 668 15.38 11.57 14.42
C VAL A 668 14.63 12.66 15.17
N LYS A 669 13.60 12.30 15.95
CA LYS A 669 12.84 13.27 16.76
C LYS A 669 13.51 13.50 18.10
N LEU A 670 14.21 14.62 18.26
CA LEU A 670 14.86 14.97 19.51
C LEU A 670 13.80 15.30 20.58
N HIS A 671 13.84 14.59 21.69
CA HIS A 671 13.00 14.84 22.86
C HIS A 671 13.74 14.41 24.13
N ALA A 672 13.84 15.31 25.10
CA ALA A 672 14.38 15.03 26.43
C ALA A 672 13.21 14.91 27.40
N THR A 673 12.86 13.68 27.76
CA THR A 673 11.69 13.38 28.60
C THR A 673 11.88 13.92 30.01
N LEU A 674 10.94 14.75 30.47
CA LEU A 674 10.93 15.33 31.82
C LEU A 674 10.00 14.55 32.75
N MET A 675 8.85 14.13 32.24
CA MET A 675 7.83 13.40 32.99
C MET A 675 7.31 12.21 32.19
N ASN A 676 7.12 11.07 32.82
CA ASN A 676 6.49 9.88 32.23
C ASN A 676 5.74 9.10 33.31
N THR A 677 4.45 8.88 33.09
CA THR A 677 3.61 8.14 34.04
C THR A 677 4.03 6.68 34.22
N LYS A 678 4.80 6.12 33.26
CA LYS A 678 5.41 4.79 33.41
C LYS A 678 6.42 4.72 34.57
N TYR A 679 6.96 5.84 35.05
CA TYR A 679 7.90 5.86 36.18
C TYR A 679 7.21 5.72 37.54
N ALA A 680 5.90 5.96 37.64
CA ALA A 680 5.13 5.89 38.88
C ALA A 680 5.09 4.48 39.52
N ARG A 681 5.52 3.43 38.82
CA ARG A 681 5.46 2.05 39.32
C ARG A 681 6.33 1.88 40.58
N SER A 682 5.65 1.76 41.72
CA SER A 682 6.13 0.98 42.85
C SER A 682 6.38 -0.45 42.37
N ARG A 683 7.42 -1.08 42.90
CA ARG A 683 7.95 -2.40 42.47
C ARG A 683 6.97 -3.59 42.60
N PHE A 684 5.67 -3.40 42.84
CA PHE A 684 4.80 -4.49 43.33
C PHE A 684 3.38 -4.62 42.76
N GLU A 685 2.92 -3.85 41.77
CA GLU A 685 1.60 -4.10 41.15
C GLU A 685 1.63 -4.02 39.61
N GLU A 686 1.34 -5.15 38.96
CA GLU A 686 1.01 -5.21 37.53
C GLU A 686 -0.33 -4.53 37.28
N ARG A 687 -0.33 -3.20 37.15
CA ARG A 687 -1.46 -2.47 36.56
C ARG A 687 -1.32 -2.44 35.03
N SER A 688 -2.38 -2.86 34.32
CA SER A 688 -2.41 -3.01 32.86
C SER A 688 -2.71 -1.72 32.09
N GLU A 689 -3.18 -0.66 32.75
CA GLU A 689 -3.53 0.61 32.09
C GLU A 689 -2.53 1.74 32.42
N ARG A 690 -2.20 2.53 31.39
CA ARG A 690 -1.27 3.67 31.50
C ARG A 690 -2.01 4.86 32.09
N GLU A 691 -1.74 5.18 33.35
CA GLU A 691 -2.28 6.38 34.00
C GLU A 691 -1.86 7.65 33.22
N THR A 692 -2.77 8.61 33.07
CA THR A 692 -2.54 9.93 32.44
C THR A 692 -2.88 11.04 33.44
N PHE A 693 -2.38 12.25 33.19
CA PHE A 693 -2.67 13.43 34.00
C PHE A 693 -2.97 14.65 33.12
N ASP A 694 -3.63 15.65 33.70
CA ASP A 694 -3.90 16.92 33.03
C ASP A 694 -2.68 17.84 33.13
N ALA A 695 -2.05 18.12 31.99
CA ALA A 695 -0.90 18.98 31.85
C ALA A 695 -1.26 20.39 31.36
N SER A 696 -2.54 20.74 31.21
CA SER A 696 -2.98 22.02 30.60
C SER A 696 -2.37 23.23 31.30
N VAL A 697 -2.38 23.24 32.64
CA VAL A 697 -1.81 24.34 33.44
C VAL A 697 -0.29 24.39 33.32
N LEU A 698 0.38 23.24 33.18
CA LEU A 698 1.83 23.19 32.94
C LEU A 698 2.19 23.75 31.56
N MET A 699 1.39 23.42 30.55
CA MET A 699 1.58 23.93 29.19
C MET A 699 1.31 25.44 29.13
N GLU A 700 0.32 25.95 29.85
CA GLU A 700 0.07 27.40 29.94
C GLU A 700 1.22 28.14 30.62
N ARG A 701 1.74 27.61 31.72
CA ARG A 701 2.74 28.30 32.55
C ARG A 701 4.18 28.17 32.03
N PHE A 702 4.52 27.02 31.46
CA PHE A 702 5.89 26.67 31.07
C PHE A 702 6.03 26.29 29.58
N GLY A 703 4.93 26.27 28.83
CA GLY A 703 4.95 26.14 27.37
C GLY A 703 5.48 27.40 26.70
N GLN A 704 5.94 27.27 25.45
CA GLN A 704 6.36 28.43 24.67
C GLN A 704 5.16 29.26 24.19
N ALA A 705 5.07 30.52 24.63
CA ALA A 705 4.27 31.54 23.95
C ALA A 705 4.85 31.78 22.54
N GLY A 706 4.26 31.16 21.52
CA GLY A 706 4.75 31.25 20.13
C GLY A 706 4.37 30.09 19.20
N GLY A 707 3.78 29.01 19.72
CA GLY A 707 2.94 28.13 18.91
C GLY A 707 1.51 28.62 19.05
N ALA A 708 0.92 29.18 17.99
CA ALA A 708 -0.44 29.68 18.04
C ALA A 708 -1.38 28.66 18.70
N LEU A 709 -1.99 29.07 19.81
CA LEU A 709 -3.39 28.80 20.06
C LEU A 709 -4.14 29.28 18.82
N SER A 710 -4.30 28.41 17.83
CA SER A 710 -5.18 28.66 16.71
C SER A 710 -6.59 28.67 17.26
N SER A 711 -7.15 29.88 17.32
CA SER A 711 -8.54 30.19 17.56
C SER A 711 -9.46 29.30 16.72
N ARG A 712 -9.99 28.23 17.33
CA ARG A 712 -11.15 27.51 16.80
C ARG A 712 -12.05 26.96 17.91
N ALA A 713 -12.37 27.80 18.89
CA ALA A 713 -13.64 27.69 19.61
C ALA A 713 -14.61 28.71 18.99
N LYS A 714 -15.71 28.19 18.43
CA LYS A 714 -16.85 28.89 17.80
C LYS A 714 -16.65 29.41 16.37
N LYS A 715 -16.66 28.47 15.43
CA LYS A 715 -17.58 28.53 14.29
C LYS A 715 -18.03 27.11 13.95
N ALA A 716 -19.30 26.84 14.21
CA ALA A 716 -19.99 25.64 13.79
C ALA A 716 -20.10 25.68 12.26
N GLU A 717 -19.31 24.86 11.58
CA GLU A 717 -19.47 24.53 10.16
C GLU A 717 -18.84 23.14 9.98
N ALA A 718 -19.68 22.18 9.60
CA ALA A 718 -19.35 20.77 9.48
C ALA A 718 -18.32 20.54 8.35
N PRO A 719 -17.28 19.72 8.54
CA PRO A 719 -16.43 19.29 7.46
C PRO A 719 -17.11 18.13 6.71
N SER A 720 -17.60 18.42 5.51
CA SER A 720 -17.95 17.41 4.50
C SER A 720 -16.65 16.92 3.82
N HIS A 721 -16.04 15.89 4.36
CA HIS A 721 -14.99 15.11 3.69
C HIS A 721 -15.45 13.66 3.61
N GLY A 722 -15.94 13.27 2.43
CA GLY A 722 -16.28 11.89 2.08
C GLY A 722 -15.00 11.07 1.93
N PHE A 723 -14.60 10.42 3.02
CA PHE A 723 -14.01 9.10 2.95
C PHE A 723 -15.15 8.10 3.17
N SER A 724 -15.22 7.04 2.36
CA SER A 724 -16.07 5.89 2.67
C SER A 724 -15.44 5.11 3.84
N GLU A 725 -15.46 5.69 5.04
CA GLU A 725 -15.23 4.96 6.29
C GLU A 725 -16.60 4.47 6.79
N GLY A 726 -16.67 3.21 7.22
CA GLY A 726 -17.87 2.69 7.89
C GLY A 726 -18.04 3.32 9.27
N LEU A 727 -19.29 3.50 9.70
CA LEU A 727 -19.69 3.82 11.06
C LEU A 727 -19.36 2.63 11.97
N VAL A 728 -18.56 2.80 13.02
CA VAL A 728 -18.21 1.70 13.95
C VAL A 728 -18.83 1.95 15.34
N ILE A 729 -19.50 0.95 15.92
CA ILE A 729 -20.29 1.01 17.16
C ILE A 729 -19.69 0.01 18.16
N ASP A 730 -19.38 0.38 19.41
CA ASP A 730 -18.66 -0.50 20.36
C ASP A 730 -19.14 -0.39 21.82
N SER A 731 -18.95 -1.45 22.60
CA SER A 731 -19.25 -1.55 24.04
C SER A 731 -18.19 -2.38 24.80
N ASP A 732 -17.59 -1.80 25.84
CA ASP A 732 -16.61 -2.51 26.68
C ASP A 732 -17.33 -3.55 27.59
N THR A 733 -16.89 -4.82 27.59
CA THR A 733 -17.32 -5.81 28.61
C THR A 733 -16.14 -6.61 29.15
N VAL A 734 -15.92 -6.53 30.47
CA VAL A 734 -15.04 -7.43 31.25
C VAL A 734 -15.91 -8.60 31.75
N CYS A 735 -15.58 -9.83 31.36
CA CYS A 735 -16.18 -11.03 31.97
C CYS A 735 -15.38 -11.46 33.20
N ALA A 736 -15.89 -11.13 34.39
CA ALA A 736 -15.46 -11.77 35.64
C ALA A 736 -16.02 -13.20 35.70
N SER A 737 -15.17 -14.15 36.08
CA SER A 737 -15.51 -15.55 36.33
C SER A 737 -16.66 -15.69 37.34
N LYS A 738 -17.63 -16.54 37.03
CA LYS A 738 -18.62 -17.03 37.99
C LYS A 738 -17.90 -17.83 39.07
N ASP A 739 -17.87 -17.30 40.29
CA ASP A 739 -18.15 -18.04 41.52
C ASP A 739 -18.52 -17.06 42.66
N GLU A 740 -19.70 -17.29 43.24
CA GLU A 740 -20.24 -16.88 44.56
C GLU A 740 -20.08 -15.45 45.10
N VAL A 741 -21.15 -14.62 45.07
CA VAL A 741 -21.47 -13.60 46.11
C VAL A 741 -23.01 -13.37 46.19
N PRO A 742 -23.63 -13.17 47.38
CA PRO A 742 -25.07 -13.35 47.62
C PRO A 742 -25.98 -12.14 47.32
N ALA A 743 -27.28 -12.42 47.23
CA ALA A 743 -28.40 -11.56 46.80
C ALA A 743 -28.68 -10.27 47.62
N SER A 744 -27.82 -9.86 48.56
CA SER A 744 -28.03 -8.64 49.36
C SER A 744 -27.35 -7.38 48.80
N ALA A 745 -26.49 -7.50 47.79
CA ALA A 745 -25.77 -6.36 47.21
C ALA A 745 -26.50 -5.63 46.06
N LEU A 746 -27.70 -6.07 45.67
CA LEU A 746 -28.40 -5.61 44.46
C LEU A 746 -29.30 -4.37 44.64
N ALA A 747 -29.37 -3.79 45.84
CA ALA A 747 -30.36 -2.75 46.15
C ALA A 747 -29.83 -1.31 46.32
N GLU A 748 -28.53 -1.07 46.49
CA GLU A 748 -28.02 0.28 46.83
C GLU A 748 -27.41 1.07 45.67
N LEU A 749 -27.29 0.52 44.46
CA LEU A 749 -26.63 1.18 43.32
C LEU A 749 -27.58 1.92 42.34
N ASN A 750 -28.68 2.48 42.85
CA ASN A 750 -29.62 3.28 42.06
C ASN A 750 -29.87 4.65 42.72
N ARG A 751 -28.96 5.61 42.49
CA ARG A 751 -29.20 7.07 42.34
C ARG A 751 -27.87 7.85 42.34
N GLY A 752 -27.51 8.43 41.20
CA GLY A 752 -26.46 9.46 41.09
C GLY A 752 -25.65 9.35 39.79
N CYS A 753 -25.92 10.23 38.81
CA CYS A 753 -25.23 10.40 37.53
C CYS A 753 -23.68 10.49 37.62
N GLY A 754 -22.88 10.10 36.62
CA GLY A 754 -23.24 9.93 35.21
C GLY A 754 -22.26 9.14 34.34
N ALA A 755 -22.88 8.57 33.29
CA ALA A 755 -22.36 8.06 32.01
C ALA A 755 -21.40 6.86 32.01
N ARG A 756 -21.97 5.66 32.24
CA ARG A 756 -21.45 4.42 31.62
C ARG A 756 -21.50 4.60 30.09
N ARG A 757 -20.38 4.40 29.39
CA ARG A 757 -20.26 4.68 27.94
C ARG A 757 -20.60 3.44 27.10
N TYR A 758 -21.88 3.16 26.92
CA TYR A 758 -22.38 2.15 25.98
C TYR A 758 -22.95 2.82 24.72
N GLY A 759 -22.85 2.20 23.55
CA GLY A 759 -23.56 2.62 22.31
C GLY A 759 -23.02 3.89 21.63
N LYS A 760 -21.71 4.14 21.66
CA LYS A 760 -21.11 5.32 20.99
C LYS A 760 -20.45 4.94 19.67
N VAL A 761 -20.51 5.87 18.70
CA VAL A 761 -19.79 5.77 17.43
C VAL A 761 -18.31 6.09 17.66
N LYS A 762 -17.42 5.19 17.24
CA LYS A 762 -15.97 5.27 17.46
C LYS A 762 -15.20 5.22 16.15
N GLN A 763 -14.03 5.84 16.11
CA GLN A 763 -13.05 5.69 15.02
C GLN A 763 -11.94 4.75 15.47
N ILE A 764 -11.65 3.72 14.66
CA ILE A 764 -10.62 2.71 14.90
C ILE A 764 -9.52 2.76 13.82
N VAL A 765 -8.30 2.37 14.17
CA VAL A 765 -7.19 2.19 13.22
C VAL A 765 -6.99 0.70 12.97
N GLY A 766 -7.20 0.25 11.74
CA GLY A 766 -7.27 -1.17 11.36
C GLY A 766 -6.04 -2.03 11.74
N GLY A 767 -4.87 -1.41 11.95
CA GLY A 767 -3.65 -2.11 12.38
C GLY A 767 -3.57 -2.49 13.86
N THR A 768 -4.61 -2.19 14.66
CA THR A 768 -4.63 -2.47 16.12
C THR A 768 -5.64 -3.53 16.54
N LEU A 769 -6.34 -4.16 15.59
CA LEU A 769 -7.24 -5.28 15.85
C LEU A 769 -6.40 -6.55 16.10
N SER A 770 -6.47 -7.07 17.32
CA SER A 770 -5.70 -8.23 17.79
C SER A 770 -6.66 -9.26 18.39
N GLU A 771 -6.50 -10.54 18.06
CA GLU A 771 -7.25 -11.65 18.66
C GLU A 771 -6.86 -11.93 20.12
N GLU A 772 -5.74 -11.36 20.60
CA GLU A 772 -5.17 -11.64 21.93
C GLU A 772 -5.60 -10.61 23.01
N THR A 773 -6.32 -9.56 22.63
CA THR A 773 -6.76 -8.49 23.53
C THR A 773 -8.26 -8.24 23.38
N ASP A 774 -9.04 -8.43 24.44
CA ASP A 774 -10.51 -8.28 24.46
C ASP A 774 -11.03 -6.83 24.22
N ALA A 775 -10.16 -5.84 23.93
CA ALA A 775 -10.55 -4.45 23.70
C ALA A 775 -9.77 -3.78 22.53
N PRO A 776 -10.45 -3.22 21.51
CA PRO A 776 -9.81 -2.46 20.45
C PRO A 776 -9.39 -1.06 20.92
N VAL A 777 -8.23 -0.59 20.46
CA VAL A 777 -7.74 0.76 20.80
C VAL A 777 -8.60 1.81 20.09
N THR A 778 -9.37 2.59 20.86
CA THR A 778 -10.24 3.66 20.37
C THR A 778 -9.46 4.97 20.24
N ASN A 779 -9.34 5.53 19.04
CA ASN A 779 -8.69 6.84 18.85
C ASN A 779 -9.61 8.02 19.18
N PHE A 780 -10.89 7.89 18.84
CA PHE A 780 -11.87 8.95 19.03
C PHE A 780 -13.27 8.33 19.22
N ALA A 781 -14.03 8.84 20.20
CA ALA A 781 -15.42 8.46 20.43
C ALA A 781 -16.32 9.69 20.26
N ALA A 782 -17.23 9.64 19.29
CA ALA A 782 -18.13 10.74 19.02
C ALA A 782 -19.13 10.96 20.16
N SER A 783 -19.52 12.22 20.37
CA SER A 783 -20.58 12.59 21.32
C SER A 783 -22.00 12.46 20.73
N GLN A 784 -22.10 12.38 19.41
CA GLN A 784 -23.33 12.35 18.64
C GLN A 784 -23.84 10.90 18.48
N PRO A 785 -25.16 10.68 18.41
CA PRO A 785 -25.74 9.35 18.22
C PRO A 785 -25.49 8.84 16.79
N SER A 786 -25.65 7.53 16.57
CA SER A 786 -25.47 6.91 15.25
C SER A 786 -26.45 7.43 14.20
N SER A 787 -27.66 7.81 14.60
CA SER A 787 -28.66 8.47 13.76
C SER A 787 -28.17 9.78 13.14
N TYR A 788 -27.45 10.60 13.91
CA TYR A 788 -26.87 11.86 13.43
C TYR A 788 -25.92 11.63 12.25
N PHE A 789 -25.09 10.58 12.31
CA PHE A 789 -24.18 10.25 11.22
C PHE A 789 -24.91 9.64 10.03
N ALA A 790 -25.89 8.78 10.26
CA ALA A 790 -26.73 8.23 9.19
C ALA A 790 -27.51 9.32 8.42
N GLU A 791 -27.98 10.36 9.11
CA GLU A 791 -28.63 11.52 8.48
C GLU A 791 -27.66 12.34 7.63
N LEU A 792 -26.38 12.43 8.00
CA LEU A 792 -25.37 13.06 7.16
C LEU A 792 -25.16 12.27 5.86
N TYR A 793 -25.06 10.94 5.93
CA TYR A 793 -24.94 10.07 4.74
C TYR A 793 -26.16 10.20 3.84
N LYS A 794 -27.36 10.30 4.43
CA LYS A 794 -28.61 10.53 3.69
C LYS A 794 -28.64 11.89 3.00
N LYS A 795 -28.23 12.95 3.71
CA LYS A 795 -28.19 14.32 3.18
C LYS A 795 -27.21 14.45 2.02
N ASP A 796 -26.09 13.73 2.08
CA ASP A 796 -25.04 13.74 1.06
C ASP A 796 -25.29 12.73 -0.08
N GLY A 797 -26.41 11.97 -0.03
CA GLY A 797 -26.78 10.99 -1.06
C GLY A 797 -25.87 9.76 -1.13
N LEU A 798 -25.13 9.47 -0.05
CA LEU A 798 -24.11 8.42 -0.01
C LEU A 798 -24.72 7.08 0.43
N ALA A 799 -24.99 6.19 -0.51
CA ALA A 799 -25.46 4.83 -0.23
C ALA A 799 -24.31 3.81 -0.16
N GLY A 800 -24.52 2.70 0.55
CA GLY A 800 -23.55 1.60 0.68
C GLY A 800 -22.56 1.75 1.83
N GLY A 801 -22.77 2.71 2.75
CA GLY A 801 -21.96 2.84 3.96
C GLY A 801 -22.18 1.68 4.93
N HIS A 802 -21.15 1.26 5.66
CA HIS A 802 -21.23 0.16 6.63
C HIS A 802 -21.42 0.69 8.06
N ALA A 803 -22.26 0.05 8.86
CA ALA A 803 -22.45 0.25 10.29
C ALA A 803 -21.99 -1.02 11.03
N ILE A 804 -20.76 -1.04 11.54
CA ILE A 804 -20.10 -2.21 12.11
C ILE A 804 -20.19 -2.18 13.64
N MET A 805 -20.84 -3.18 14.23
CA MET A 805 -20.87 -3.42 15.67
C MET A 805 -19.63 -4.21 16.11
N LEU A 806 -18.92 -3.69 17.09
CA LEU A 806 -17.83 -4.34 17.80
C LEU A 806 -18.44 -4.97 19.05
N GLY A 807 -18.75 -6.27 18.95
CA GLY A 807 -19.42 -7.04 20.00
C GLY A 807 -20.95 -7.03 19.93
N ALA A 808 -21.56 -8.17 20.29
CA ALA A 808 -22.99 -8.44 20.17
C ALA A 808 -23.81 -8.03 21.41
N THR A 809 -23.61 -6.80 21.91
CA THR A 809 -24.37 -6.30 23.08
C THR A 809 -25.72 -5.69 22.67
N PRO A 810 -26.74 -5.74 23.55
CA PRO A 810 -28.05 -5.13 23.29
C PRO A 810 -27.98 -3.63 22.94
N GLU A 811 -27.04 -2.90 23.55
CA GLU A 811 -26.83 -1.47 23.33
C GLU A 811 -26.24 -1.17 21.95
N ASN A 812 -25.29 -1.99 21.47
CA ASN A 812 -24.74 -1.86 20.11
C ASN A 812 -25.81 -2.19 19.06
N ARG A 813 -26.63 -3.21 19.32
CA ARG A 813 -27.79 -3.56 18.48
C ARG A 813 -28.78 -2.42 18.39
N ALA A 814 -29.17 -1.81 19.53
CA ALA A 814 -30.07 -0.66 19.54
C ALA A 814 -29.50 0.53 18.74
N THR A 815 -28.19 0.78 18.87
CA THR A 815 -27.49 1.87 18.18
C THR A 815 -27.38 1.61 16.67
N ALA A 816 -27.16 0.36 16.25
CA ALA A 816 -27.16 -0.02 14.83
C ALA A 816 -28.56 0.12 14.21
N LEU A 817 -29.60 -0.31 14.93
CA LEU A 817 -31.00 -0.13 14.54
C LEU A 817 -31.37 1.35 14.41
N GLU A 818 -30.85 2.21 15.30
CA GLU A 818 -31.06 3.66 15.23
C GLU A 818 -30.44 4.27 13.96
N ALA A 819 -29.26 3.80 13.53
CA ALA A 819 -28.59 4.27 12.32
C ALA A 819 -29.37 3.91 11.04
N VAL A 820 -29.81 2.65 10.92
CA VAL A 820 -30.52 2.20 9.71
C VAL A 820 -31.94 2.74 9.60
N LYS A 821 -32.61 3.00 10.73
CA LYS A 821 -33.91 3.70 10.74
C LYS A 821 -33.79 5.15 10.27
N ALA A 822 -32.67 5.81 10.55
CA ALA A 822 -32.42 7.19 10.12
C ALA A 822 -32.14 7.30 8.60
N TYR A 823 -31.51 6.27 8.01
CA TYR A 823 -31.32 6.16 6.56
C TYR A 823 -31.74 4.79 5.98
N PRO A 824 -33.06 4.54 5.84
CA PRO A 824 -33.57 3.29 5.29
C PRO A 824 -33.07 3.06 3.86
N GLY A 825 -32.53 1.88 3.58
CA GLY A 825 -31.93 1.48 2.31
C GLY A 825 -30.55 2.08 2.03
N GLY A 826 -30.00 2.91 2.94
CA GLY A 826 -28.73 3.61 2.72
C GLY A 826 -27.50 2.91 3.31
N LEU A 827 -27.65 2.25 4.45
CA LEU A 827 -26.53 1.68 5.23
C LEU A 827 -26.63 0.15 5.34
N GLN A 828 -25.48 -0.53 5.37
CA GLN A 828 -25.36 -1.96 5.66
C GLN A 828 -24.95 -2.17 7.12
N VAL A 829 -25.36 -3.25 7.77
CA VAL A 829 -25.00 -3.53 9.18
C VAL A 829 -24.07 -4.73 9.28
N GLY A 830 -22.98 -4.65 10.05
CA GLY A 830 -22.04 -5.76 10.23
C GLY A 830 -21.58 -5.95 11.66
N GLY A 831 -20.91 -7.07 11.93
CA GLY A 831 -20.36 -7.41 13.25
C GLY A 831 -21.39 -8.02 14.21
N GLY A 832 -21.21 -9.28 14.59
CA GLY A 832 -22.18 -9.99 15.46
C GLY A 832 -23.54 -10.28 14.82
N VAL A 833 -23.67 -10.14 13.50
CA VAL A 833 -24.87 -10.51 12.75
C VAL A 833 -24.92 -12.02 12.57
N THR A 834 -26.04 -12.64 12.96
CA THR A 834 -26.35 -14.07 12.83
C THR A 834 -27.63 -14.26 12.00
N VAL A 835 -27.92 -15.50 11.59
CA VAL A 835 -29.16 -15.83 10.86
C VAL A 835 -30.40 -15.40 11.63
N ASP A 836 -30.38 -15.53 12.96
CA ASP A 836 -31.52 -15.20 13.83
C ASP A 836 -31.78 -13.69 13.98
N ASN A 837 -30.76 -12.85 13.83
CA ASN A 837 -30.88 -11.39 14.04
C ASN A 837 -30.79 -10.57 12.74
N ALA A 838 -30.37 -11.18 11.62
CA ALA A 838 -30.21 -10.53 10.32
C ALA A 838 -31.52 -9.89 9.82
N LEU A 839 -32.64 -10.61 9.93
CA LEU A 839 -33.93 -10.14 9.42
C LEU A 839 -34.39 -8.85 10.10
N GLU A 840 -34.13 -8.71 11.41
CA GLU A 840 -34.52 -7.52 12.16
C GLU A 840 -33.81 -6.25 11.64
N TYR A 841 -32.53 -6.34 11.28
CA TYR A 841 -31.80 -5.19 10.73
C TYR A 841 -32.30 -4.82 9.33
N LEU A 842 -32.63 -5.80 8.50
CA LEU A 842 -33.19 -5.58 7.17
C LEU A 842 -34.58 -4.93 7.24
N GLU A 843 -35.46 -5.44 8.10
CA GLU A 843 -36.79 -4.86 8.34
C GLU A 843 -36.71 -3.45 8.95
N ALA A 844 -35.70 -3.18 9.77
CA ALA A 844 -35.43 -1.85 10.33
C ALA A 844 -34.87 -0.84 9.31
N GLY A 845 -34.55 -1.27 8.08
CA GLY A 845 -34.12 -0.41 6.98
C GLY A 845 -32.66 -0.55 6.58
N ALA A 846 -31.92 -1.58 7.04
CA ALA A 846 -30.60 -1.86 6.49
C ALA A 846 -30.72 -2.28 5.01
N SER A 847 -29.81 -1.82 4.15
CA SER A 847 -29.78 -2.25 2.75
C SER A 847 -29.26 -3.68 2.62
N HIS A 848 -28.24 -4.03 3.41
CA HIS A 848 -27.62 -5.35 3.49
C HIS A 848 -27.13 -5.61 4.92
N VAL A 849 -26.89 -6.87 5.25
CA VAL A 849 -26.21 -7.26 6.49
C VAL A 849 -24.92 -8.03 6.19
N ILE A 850 -23.89 -7.85 7.01
CA ILE A 850 -22.54 -8.38 6.86
C ILE A 850 -22.33 -9.45 7.94
N VAL A 851 -22.34 -10.71 7.54
CA VAL A 851 -22.31 -11.90 8.42
C VAL A 851 -20.89 -12.49 8.61
N THR A 852 -19.84 -11.69 8.42
CA THR A 852 -18.44 -12.18 8.42
C THR A 852 -18.05 -12.91 9.71
N SER A 853 -18.47 -12.46 10.89
CA SER A 853 -18.18 -13.15 12.15
C SER A 853 -18.98 -14.45 12.38
N TYR A 854 -20.06 -14.68 11.62
CA TYR A 854 -20.87 -15.90 11.68
C TYR A 854 -20.34 -16.99 10.73
N VAL A 855 -19.76 -16.59 9.60
CA VAL A 855 -19.24 -17.51 8.57
C VAL A 855 -17.84 -18.06 8.91
N PHE A 856 -17.07 -17.35 9.75
CA PHE A 856 -15.71 -17.71 10.13
C PHE A 856 -15.60 -17.99 11.63
N PHE A 857 -15.21 -19.22 12.00
CA PHE A 857 -14.93 -19.65 13.38
C PHE A 857 -13.51 -20.26 13.44
N ASP A 858 -12.69 -19.86 14.41
CA ASP A 858 -11.28 -20.32 14.57
C ASP A 858 -10.42 -20.17 13.29
N GLY A 859 -10.57 -19.08 12.54
CA GLY A 859 -9.80 -18.83 11.32
C GLY A 859 -10.09 -19.83 10.17
N LYS A 860 -11.20 -20.57 10.26
CA LYS A 860 -11.69 -21.48 9.21
C LYS A 860 -13.12 -21.08 8.82
N ALA A 861 -13.45 -21.18 7.54
CA ALA A 861 -14.84 -21.08 7.09
C ALA A 861 -15.60 -22.33 7.55
N GLY A 862 -16.61 -22.17 8.38
CA GLY A 862 -17.40 -23.27 8.92
C GLY A 862 -18.82 -22.83 9.18
N VAL A 863 -19.77 -23.38 8.44
CA VAL A 863 -21.19 -23.30 8.77
C VAL A 863 -21.40 -24.22 9.97
N MET A 864 -21.71 -23.69 11.17
CA MET A 864 -22.45 -24.50 12.14
C MET A 864 -23.80 -24.79 11.48
N GLY A 865 -24.09 -26.09 11.30
CA GLY A 865 -25.20 -26.59 10.49
C GLY A 865 -26.58 -26.13 10.92
#